data_AF-A0A9X7BXT7-F1
#
_entry.id   AF-A0A9X7BXT7-F1
#
_cell.length_a   1.000
_cell.length_b   1.000
_cell.length_c   1.000
_cell.angle_alpha   90.00
_cell.angle_beta   90.00
_cell.angle_gamma   90.00
#
_symmetry.space_group_name_H-M   'P 1'
#
loop_
_entity.id
_entity.type
_entity.pdbx_description
1 polymer ?
#
loop_
_entity_poly.entity_id
_entity_poly.type
_entity_poly.pdbx_seq_one_letter_code
_entity_poly.pdbx_strand_id
1 'polypeptide(L)'
;MSKRYVVVDLETTGNSWKDGKDKITQIAAVVVEDGEILEIFSSFVNPKREIPPFITELTGIDESLVKQAPLFQDVAPMIVELLQGAAFVAHNVHFDWNFLNEELRQAGYTEIHCPKIDTVELAQILLPTADSYKLRDLAKKHELEHAQPHRADSDALATAELFLQFLNEIEKLPLVTLQSLYELSDVFQSDIADVLSENILKKVMNGKEDIAEYEIHRNIALKKRNYSLNLGETCSSKFDAFLNKTMDKLESHMPKFERRESQQLMMKEIYTALRDSRFSLIEAGTGTGKTLAYLLPSLYFAKRKEEPVIISTQTVQLQQQILEKEIPLLQKIMPFSFEVALLKGRKHYLCLHKFEYALQEEEKNYDMALTKAKILVWLLQTETGDQDELNIPEGGKLLWNRICSDAYSPGGMQSNWFSRCFYQRAKNKALFADIVITNHALLFQDFSSEEPLFASCEHIIFDEAHHIEEAASRTLGEQFSCMYFQLVISRLGTLETEDVLSKVYKMMKKSEQASRSTFRMISYSLKELKFDADELFQMLRTFIFKQTKQEQGTNNMPLIYRYNAELEKGKLWDSIVELTNRFIYELRRVVTALEKQVDILQSKLEWEMHVVTGEFMHLIELLRKMAESLQLLVLEKNSYVTWMETETKGTIHSTVLYAQPVHIGERFADEFLTEKKSVIFTSATLTVNDTFDYIKEELGLHDFAPNTLKVPSPFRYDEQMKLMVSTDVPFIKQVSNERYIESVSEHIAKIAKATKGRMLVLFTSYEMLKEAYANLKNNDELEGYLLLTQSVNNRSRSRLIRKFQEFDKSILLGTSSFWEGIDIPGDALSCLVIVRLPFTPPHQPMMEAKGEWLKNQGEDVFAKLALPQAILRFKQGFGRLIRTNTDTGTVVVLDRRLTSSSYGKRFLQSIPNVPLYEGPLEELLVQLEEPSNE
;
A
#
# COMPACT_ATOMS: atom_id res chain seq x y z
N MET A 1 -29.79 8.13 34.72
CA MET A 1 -30.01 9.44 34.07
C MET A 1 -30.01 9.16 32.58
N SER A 2 -30.97 9.70 31.81
CA SER A 2 -30.95 9.55 30.36
C SER A 2 -29.62 10.08 29.83
N LYS A 3 -29.01 9.36 28.90
CA LYS A 3 -27.73 9.77 28.32
C LYS A 3 -28.04 10.74 27.18
N ARG A 4 -27.66 12.00 27.38
CA ARG A 4 -27.79 13.08 26.40
C ARG A 4 -26.50 13.21 25.61
N TYR A 5 -26.60 13.14 24.30
CA TYR A 5 -25.49 13.38 23.36
C TYR A 5 -25.86 14.57 22.47
N VAL A 6 -24.87 15.38 22.15
CA VAL A 6 -25.03 16.48 21.18
C VAL A 6 -24.00 16.28 20.09
N VAL A 7 -24.50 15.96 18.90
CA VAL A 7 -23.68 15.73 17.71
C VAL A 7 -23.51 17.06 16.99
N VAL A 8 -22.28 17.55 16.89
CA VAL A 8 -21.96 18.86 16.34
C VAL A 8 -21.16 18.71 15.06
N ASP A 9 -21.49 19.55 14.07
CA ASP A 9 -20.71 19.72 12.84
C ASP A 9 -20.57 21.22 12.53
N LEU A 10 -19.39 21.62 12.06
CA LEU A 10 -19.04 23.01 11.77
C LEU A 10 -18.53 23.18 10.34
N GLU A 11 -19.07 24.18 9.64
CA GLU A 11 -18.45 24.71 8.43
C GLU A 11 -17.66 25.98 8.76
N THR A 12 -16.51 26.15 8.11
CA THR A 12 -15.56 27.23 8.44
C THR A 12 -14.97 27.90 7.21
N THR A 13 -14.37 29.09 7.39
CA THR A 13 -13.63 29.80 6.33
C THR A 13 -12.28 29.17 5.97
N GLY A 14 -11.87 28.09 6.67
CA GLY A 14 -10.57 27.43 6.54
C GLY A 14 -10.26 26.51 7.71
N ASN A 15 -9.06 25.93 7.74
CA ASN A 15 -8.73 24.81 8.65
C ASN A 15 -7.99 25.22 9.94
N SER A 16 -7.73 26.52 10.17
CA SER A 16 -6.91 27.01 11.27
C SER A 16 -7.73 27.75 12.33
N TRP A 17 -8.08 27.06 13.41
CA TRP A 17 -8.73 27.66 14.59
C TRP A 17 -7.81 28.59 15.38
N LYS A 18 -6.49 28.35 15.34
CA LYS A 18 -5.51 29.13 16.13
C LYS A 18 -5.58 30.63 15.83
N ASP A 19 -5.55 31.42 16.90
CA ASP A 19 -5.59 32.89 16.88
C ASP A 19 -6.80 33.49 16.15
N GLY A 20 -7.88 32.73 15.98
CA GLY A 20 -9.07 33.17 15.24
C GLY A 20 -8.80 33.41 13.74
N LYS A 21 -7.77 32.75 13.19
CA LYS A 21 -7.35 32.91 11.79
C LYS A 21 -8.41 32.45 10.78
N ASP A 22 -9.22 31.46 11.12
CA ASP A 22 -10.42 31.05 10.39
C ASP A 22 -11.64 31.12 11.31
N LYS A 23 -12.84 31.27 10.76
CA LYS A 23 -14.10 31.46 11.50
C LYS A 23 -15.17 30.47 11.09
N ILE A 24 -16.11 30.19 11.99
CA ILE A 24 -17.30 29.38 11.73
C ILE A 24 -18.25 30.17 10.81
N THR A 25 -18.75 29.53 9.76
CA THR A 25 -19.74 30.04 8.81
C THR A 25 -21.11 29.39 8.97
N GLN A 26 -21.16 28.14 9.44
CA GLN A 26 -22.36 27.44 9.85
C GLN A 26 -22.05 26.52 11.03
N ILE A 27 -22.99 26.42 11.96
CA ILE A 27 -22.97 25.45 13.05
C ILE A 27 -24.26 24.66 13.03
N ALA A 28 -24.15 23.34 13.18
CA ALA A 28 -25.29 22.47 13.44
C ALA A 28 -25.04 21.60 14.67
N ALA A 29 -26.13 21.31 15.39
CA ALA A 29 -26.12 20.45 16.55
C ALA A 29 -27.38 19.57 16.56
N VAL A 30 -27.21 18.27 16.70
CA VAL A 30 -28.30 17.29 16.80
C VAL A 30 -28.31 16.70 18.20
N VAL A 31 -29.42 16.85 18.90
CA VAL A 31 -29.61 16.32 20.27
C VAL A 31 -30.15 14.89 20.17
N VAL A 32 -29.42 13.96 20.76
CA VAL A 32 -29.79 12.55 20.86
C VAL A 32 -29.96 12.20 22.32
N GLU A 33 -31.14 11.70 22.69
CA GLU A 33 -31.43 11.20 24.04
C GLU A 33 -32.11 9.84 23.94
N ASP A 34 -31.69 8.90 24.78
CA ASP A 34 -32.25 7.55 24.87
C ASP A 34 -32.34 6.78 23.52
N GLY A 35 -31.43 7.10 22.59
CA GLY A 35 -31.33 6.47 21.27
C GLY A 35 -32.18 7.12 20.19
N GLU A 36 -32.87 8.22 20.48
CA GLU A 36 -33.72 8.95 19.53
C GLU A 36 -33.20 10.37 19.29
N ILE A 37 -33.36 10.87 18.07
CA ILE A 37 -33.05 12.27 17.71
C ILE A 37 -34.24 13.14 18.13
N LEU A 38 -34.01 14.06 19.07
CA LEU A 38 -35.06 14.92 19.62
C LEU A 38 -35.13 16.30 18.98
N GLU A 39 -33.97 16.90 18.71
CA GLU A 39 -33.86 18.28 18.27
C GLU A 39 -32.71 18.44 17.28
N ILE A 40 -32.91 19.26 16.25
CA ILE A 40 -31.88 19.68 15.30
C ILE A 40 -31.80 21.20 15.36
N PHE A 41 -30.66 21.70 15.79
CA PHE A 41 -30.29 23.11 15.75
C PHE A 41 -29.36 23.36 14.56
N SER A 42 -29.61 24.40 13.78
CA SER A 42 -28.69 24.87 12.74
C SER A 42 -28.76 26.38 12.61
N SER A 43 -27.60 27.03 12.48
CA SER A 43 -27.51 28.46 12.23
C SER A 43 -26.32 28.78 11.32
N PHE A 44 -26.55 29.62 10.32
CA PHE A 44 -25.47 30.36 9.70
C PHE A 44 -24.90 31.36 10.70
N VAL A 45 -23.61 31.67 10.55
CA VAL A 45 -22.89 32.61 11.39
C VAL A 45 -22.12 33.56 10.49
N ASN A 46 -22.21 34.86 10.77
CA ASN A 46 -21.43 35.85 10.04
C ASN A 46 -19.97 35.84 10.54
N PRO A 47 -19.00 35.41 9.70
CA PRO A 47 -17.61 35.25 10.12
C PRO A 47 -16.83 36.58 10.18
N LYS A 48 -17.45 37.70 9.79
CA LYS A 48 -16.83 39.04 9.63
C LYS A 48 -15.57 39.05 8.76
N ARG A 49 -15.48 38.15 7.78
CA ARG A 49 -14.38 38.04 6.81
C ARG A 49 -14.86 37.36 5.53
N GLU A 50 -14.06 37.50 4.47
CA GLU A 50 -14.34 36.87 3.19
C GLU A 50 -14.14 35.35 3.24
N ILE A 51 -15.05 34.61 2.62
CA ILE A 51 -14.99 33.17 2.41
C ILE A 51 -14.22 32.89 1.12
N PRO A 52 -13.11 32.11 1.18
CA PRO A 52 -12.36 31.75 -0.03
C PRO A 52 -13.20 30.95 -1.04
N PRO A 53 -13.04 31.16 -2.37
CA PRO A 53 -13.84 30.47 -3.39
C PRO A 53 -13.84 28.95 -3.30
N PHE A 54 -12.72 28.35 -2.89
CA PHE A 54 -12.61 26.89 -2.74
C PHE A 54 -13.47 26.36 -1.57
N ILE A 55 -13.72 27.16 -0.53
CA ILE A 55 -14.62 26.79 0.57
C ILE A 55 -16.05 26.88 0.06
N THR A 56 -16.41 27.94 -0.66
CA THR A 56 -17.76 28.08 -1.25
C THR A 56 -18.07 26.95 -2.24
N GLU A 57 -17.11 26.49 -3.05
CA GLU A 57 -17.31 25.34 -3.93
C GLU A 57 -17.46 24.03 -3.15
N LEU A 58 -16.79 23.90 -1.99
CA LEU A 58 -16.87 22.72 -1.14
C LEU A 58 -18.19 22.64 -0.37
N THR A 59 -18.61 23.73 0.27
CA THR A 59 -19.72 23.78 1.24
C THR A 59 -21.01 24.35 0.65
N GLY A 60 -20.92 25.00 -0.52
CA GLY A 60 -22.03 25.77 -1.07
C GLY A 60 -22.38 27.03 -0.27
N ILE A 61 -21.58 27.42 0.74
CA ILE A 61 -21.81 28.61 1.56
C ILE A 61 -21.09 29.81 0.92
N ASP A 62 -21.87 30.78 0.46
CA ASP A 62 -21.39 32.03 -0.09
C ASP A 62 -21.65 33.23 0.85
N GLU A 63 -21.08 34.38 0.49
CA GLU A 63 -21.24 35.64 1.24
C GLU A 63 -22.70 36.08 1.40
N SER A 64 -23.58 35.72 0.46
CA SER A 64 -24.98 36.14 0.51
C SER A 64 -25.73 35.46 1.66
N LEU A 65 -25.35 34.22 1.99
CA LEU A 65 -25.95 33.43 3.06
C LEU A 65 -25.52 33.89 4.46
N VAL A 66 -24.25 34.28 4.63
CA VAL A 66 -23.69 34.63 5.95
C VAL A 66 -23.77 36.11 6.30
N LYS A 67 -23.94 37.01 5.32
CA LYS A 67 -23.87 38.46 5.57
C LYS A 67 -24.96 38.99 6.51
N GLN A 68 -26.16 38.41 6.46
CA GLN A 68 -27.29 38.76 7.34
C GLN A 68 -27.44 37.81 8.54
N ALA A 69 -26.58 36.79 8.64
CA ALA A 69 -26.60 35.83 9.73
C ALA A 69 -26.16 36.47 11.06
N PRO A 70 -26.59 35.92 12.22
CA PRO A 70 -26.14 36.39 13.54
C PRO A 70 -24.63 36.27 13.70
N LEU A 71 -24.06 37.01 14.65
CA LEU A 71 -22.68 36.81 15.06
C LEU A 71 -22.59 35.56 15.95
N PHE A 72 -21.41 34.95 16.02
CA PHE A 72 -21.20 33.79 16.90
C PHE A 72 -21.59 34.10 18.35
N GLN A 73 -21.32 35.32 18.84
CA GLN A 73 -21.69 35.78 20.19
C GLN A 73 -23.20 35.71 20.46
N ASP A 74 -24.03 35.89 19.44
CA ASP A 74 -25.48 35.84 19.56
C ASP A 74 -25.99 34.39 19.65
N VAL A 75 -25.26 33.44 19.05
CA VAL A 75 -25.61 32.01 19.01
C VAL A 75 -24.99 31.23 20.18
N ALA A 76 -23.86 31.70 20.72
CA ALA A 76 -23.13 31.06 21.81
C ALA A 76 -23.97 30.63 23.03
N PRO A 77 -24.93 31.43 23.55
CA PRO A 77 -25.75 31.01 24.70
C PRO A 77 -26.52 29.71 24.44
N MET A 78 -27.07 29.55 23.23
CA MET A 78 -27.85 28.35 22.87
C MET A 78 -26.96 27.11 22.80
N ILE A 79 -25.75 27.24 22.25
CA ILE A 79 -24.80 26.12 22.15
C ILE A 79 -24.36 25.65 23.54
N VAL A 80 -24.08 26.58 24.46
CA VAL A 80 -23.71 26.25 25.84
C VAL A 80 -24.86 25.52 26.55
N GLU A 81 -26.10 25.94 26.34
CA GLU A 81 -27.29 25.29 26.91
C GLU A 81 -27.49 23.87 26.35
N LEU A 82 -27.31 23.68 25.04
CA LEU A 82 -27.39 22.36 24.41
C LEU A 82 -26.36 21.39 24.99
N LEU A 83 -25.11 21.83 25.17
CA LEU A 83 -24.01 20.99 25.66
C LEU A 83 -24.04 20.74 27.17
N GLN A 84 -24.90 21.44 27.93
CA GLN A 84 -24.96 21.28 29.38
C GLN A 84 -25.42 19.87 29.77
N GLY A 85 -24.54 19.13 30.44
CA GLY A 85 -24.80 17.76 30.91
C GLY A 85 -24.85 16.71 29.80
N ALA A 86 -24.46 17.07 28.57
CA ALA A 86 -24.40 16.17 27.43
C ALA A 86 -22.96 15.74 27.10
N ALA A 87 -22.78 14.64 26.38
CA ALA A 87 -21.52 14.31 25.73
C ALA A 87 -21.45 14.96 24.34
N PHE A 88 -20.32 15.59 24.03
CA PHE A 88 -20.04 16.19 22.72
C PHE A 88 -19.61 15.10 21.74
N VAL A 89 -20.31 15.00 20.62
CA VAL A 89 -20.03 14.01 19.57
C VAL A 89 -19.74 14.76 18.27
N ALA A 90 -18.73 14.35 17.53
CA ALA A 90 -18.46 14.91 16.20
C ALA A 90 -17.76 13.88 15.30
N HIS A 91 -17.65 14.19 14.01
CA HIS A 91 -16.91 13.38 13.05
C HIS A 91 -15.54 14.02 12.79
N ASN A 92 -14.57 13.71 13.67
CA ASN A 92 -13.29 14.42 13.90
C ASN A 92 -13.39 15.50 15.00
N VAL A 93 -13.60 15.07 16.23
CA VAL A 93 -13.75 15.94 17.41
C VAL A 93 -12.62 16.96 17.54
N HIS A 94 -11.39 16.60 17.19
CA HIS A 94 -10.26 17.53 17.27
C HIS A 94 -10.48 18.81 16.45
N PHE A 95 -11.21 18.74 15.35
CA PHE A 95 -11.54 19.92 14.55
C PHE A 95 -12.66 20.72 15.20
N ASP A 96 -13.85 20.13 15.32
CA ASP A 96 -15.06 20.84 15.75
C ASP A 96 -14.94 21.40 17.17
N TRP A 97 -14.39 20.62 18.08
CA TRP A 97 -14.20 21.00 19.48
C TRP A 97 -13.28 22.21 19.64
N ASN A 98 -12.16 22.23 18.89
CA ASN A 98 -11.17 23.29 19.00
C ASN A 98 -11.66 24.60 18.36
N PHE A 99 -12.38 24.52 17.25
CA PHE A 99 -13.03 25.70 16.66
C PHE A 99 -14.10 26.26 17.58
N LEU A 100 -14.99 25.41 18.10
CA LEU A 100 -16.08 25.82 18.96
C LEU A 100 -15.56 26.49 20.25
N ASN A 101 -14.57 25.88 20.92
CA ASN A 101 -14.01 26.46 22.15
C ASN A 101 -13.26 27.77 21.92
N GLU A 102 -12.56 27.92 20.79
CA GLU A 102 -11.89 29.17 20.49
C GLU A 102 -12.89 30.31 20.23
N GLU A 103 -13.98 30.04 19.50
CA GLU A 103 -15.05 31.03 19.30
C GLU A 103 -15.79 31.35 20.60
N LEU A 104 -16.08 30.35 21.44
CA LEU A 104 -16.68 30.56 22.77
C LEU A 104 -15.80 31.43 23.66
N ARG A 105 -14.48 31.17 23.66
CA ARG A 105 -13.50 31.99 24.40
C ARG A 105 -13.50 33.43 23.92
N GLN A 106 -13.54 33.67 22.61
CA GLN A 106 -13.62 35.02 22.03
C GLN A 106 -14.97 35.69 22.30
N ALA A 107 -16.04 34.92 22.50
CA ALA A 107 -17.35 35.39 22.91
C ALA A 107 -17.46 35.69 24.42
N GLY A 108 -16.41 35.41 25.21
CA GLY A 108 -16.37 35.68 26.65
C GLY A 108 -16.89 34.52 27.52
N TYR A 109 -17.08 33.34 26.95
CA TYR A 109 -17.44 32.13 27.68
C TYR A 109 -16.20 31.37 28.17
N THR A 110 -16.36 30.65 29.27
CA THR A 110 -15.36 29.68 29.75
C THR A 110 -15.39 28.42 28.90
N GLU A 111 -14.28 27.69 28.88
CA GLU A 111 -14.18 26.39 28.19
C GLU A 111 -15.25 25.41 28.72
N ILE A 112 -15.90 24.70 27.80
CA ILE A 112 -16.92 23.70 28.15
C ILE A 112 -16.21 22.42 28.55
N HIS A 113 -16.63 21.81 29.65
CA HIS A 113 -16.13 20.49 30.08
C HIS A 113 -17.23 19.46 29.97
N CYS A 114 -17.12 18.57 28.98
CA CYS A 114 -18.00 17.42 28.79
C CYS A 114 -17.21 16.25 28.22
N PRO A 115 -17.72 15.00 28.35
CA PRO A 115 -17.17 13.86 27.64
C PRO A 115 -17.20 14.11 26.13
N LYS A 116 -16.18 13.66 25.43
CA LYS A 116 -16.03 13.82 23.97
C LYS A 116 -16.02 12.47 23.30
N ILE A 117 -16.74 12.32 22.19
CA ILE A 117 -16.78 11.08 21.43
C ILE A 117 -16.52 11.38 19.96
N ASP A 118 -15.45 10.81 19.43
CA ASP A 118 -15.10 10.93 18.02
C ASP A 118 -15.65 9.74 17.23
N THR A 119 -16.60 10.02 16.34
CA THR A 119 -17.18 9.00 15.48
C THR A 119 -16.18 8.44 14.47
N VAL A 120 -15.08 9.15 14.15
CA VAL A 120 -13.99 8.62 13.31
C VAL A 120 -13.24 7.52 14.05
N GLU A 121 -12.94 7.72 15.33
CA GLU A 121 -12.28 6.70 16.16
C GLU A 121 -13.19 5.49 16.36
N LEU A 122 -14.48 5.73 16.65
CA LEU A 122 -15.47 4.64 16.73
C LEU A 122 -15.59 3.89 15.40
N ALA A 123 -15.65 4.59 14.27
CA ALA A 123 -15.68 3.97 12.95
C ALA A 123 -14.42 3.13 12.70
N GLN A 124 -13.25 3.63 13.13
CA GLN A 124 -12.00 2.89 13.04
C GLN A 124 -12.06 1.57 13.83
N ILE A 125 -12.57 1.60 15.06
CA ILE A 125 -12.68 0.41 15.91
C ILE A 125 -13.74 -0.57 15.39
N LEU A 126 -14.94 -0.08 15.08
CA LEU A 126 -16.12 -0.89 14.78
C LEU A 126 -16.20 -1.34 13.31
N LEU A 127 -15.60 -0.56 12.39
CA LEU A 127 -15.51 -0.86 10.96
C LEU A 127 -14.03 -1.00 10.54
N PRO A 128 -13.28 -1.94 11.13
CA PRO A 128 -11.81 -2.02 10.95
C PRO A 128 -11.38 -2.33 9.51
N THR A 129 -12.30 -2.86 8.69
CA THR A 129 -12.11 -3.23 7.28
C THR A 129 -12.54 -2.15 6.28
N ALA A 130 -12.96 -0.97 6.75
CA ALA A 130 -13.39 0.12 5.87
C ALA A 130 -12.20 0.77 5.13
N ASP A 131 -12.36 0.93 3.81
CA ASP A 131 -11.37 1.62 2.95
C ASP A 131 -11.17 3.09 3.31
N SER A 132 -12.20 3.72 3.88
CA SER A 132 -12.22 5.12 4.27
C SER A 132 -13.14 5.34 5.47
N TYR A 133 -12.73 6.28 6.32
CA TYR A 133 -13.48 6.69 7.52
C TYR A 133 -14.08 8.08 7.39
N LYS A 134 -14.16 8.63 6.18
CA LYS A 134 -14.85 9.91 5.94
C LYS A 134 -16.36 9.69 6.01
N LEU A 135 -17.07 10.66 6.58
CA LEU A 135 -18.52 10.62 6.74
C LEU A 135 -19.26 10.24 5.45
N ARG A 136 -18.97 10.92 4.34
CA ARG A 136 -19.63 10.65 3.04
C ARG A 136 -19.50 9.19 2.58
N ASP A 137 -18.36 8.55 2.82
CA ASP A 137 -18.15 7.16 2.41
C ASP A 137 -18.90 6.19 3.30
N LEU A 138 -18.90 6.47 4.61
CA LEU A 138 -19.63 5.69 5.59
C LEU A 138 -21.13 5.85 5.38
N ALA A 139 -21.64 7.07 5.20
CA ALA A 139 -23.04 7.35 4.92
C ALA A 139 -23.53 6.62 3.67
N LYS A 140 -22.76 6.63 2.58
CA LYS A 140 -23.10 5.88 1.36
C LYS A 140 -23.14 4.37 1.58
N LYS A 141 -22.18 3.83 2.36
CA LYS A 141 -22.11 2.40 2.68
C LYS A 141 -23.26 1.93 3.57
N HIS A 142 -23.74 2.81 4.44
CA HIS A 142 -24.81 2.54 5.40
C HIS A 142 -26.19 2.99 4.90
N GLU A 143 -26.30 3.34 3.61
CA GLU A 143 -27.55 3.78 2.94
C GLU A 143 -28.26 4.94 3.65
N LEU A 144 -27.50 5.83 4.31
CA LEU A 144 -28.05 7.00 5.00
C LEU A 144 -28.48 8.09 4.00
N GLU A 145 -29.60 8.77 4.27
CA GLU A 145 -30.09 9.88 3.43
C GLU A 145 -29.18 11.11 3.55
N HIS A 146 -28.22 11.23 2.63
CA HIS A 146 -27.30 12.35 2.57
C HIS A 146 -27.71 13.32 1.46
N ALA A 147 -28.82 14.04 1.69
CA ALA A 147 -29.50 14.84 0.66
C ALA A 147 -28.68 16.05 0.16
N GLN A 148 -27.81 16.63 1.01
CA GLN A 148 -26.90 17.73 0.65
C GLN A 148 -25.55 17.58 1.37
N PRO A 149 -24.58 16.85 0.78
CA PRO A 149 -23.22 16.76 1.33
C PRO A 149 -22.60 18.14 1.51
N HIS A 150 -21.86 18.37 2.60
CA HIS A 150 -21.15 19.63 2.90
C HIS A 150 -22.06 20.79 3.34
N ARG A 151 -23.14 20.46 4.03
CA ARG A 151 -23.87 21.41 4.88
C ARG A 151 -23.89 20.89 6.31
N ALA A 152 -23.62 21.77 7.27
CA ALA A 152 -23.45 21.36 8.66
C ALA A 152 -24.68 20.60 9.21
N ASP A 153 -25.90 21.00 8.83
CA ASP A 153 -27.14 20.34 9.26
C ASP A 153 -27.31 18.92 8.71
N SER A 154 -27.00 18.72 7.43
CA SER A 154 -27.03 17.40 6.79
C SER A 154 -25.91 16.50 7.34
N ASP A 155 -24.72 17.05 7.55
CA ASP A 155 -23.55 16.31 8.02
C ASP A 155 -23.66 15.96 9.51
N ALA A 156 -24.20 16.85 10.35
CA ALA A 156 -24.50 16.57 11.76
C ALA A 156 -25.58 15.49 11.91
N LEU A 157 -26.63 15.52 11.08
CA LEU A 157 -27.68 14.49 11.09
C LEU A 157 -27.12 13.12 10.67
N ALA A 158 -26.38 13.07 9.56
CA ALA A 158 -25.73 11.83 9.12
C ALA A 158 -24.74 11.29 10.17
N THR A 159 -24.02 12.17 10.88
CA THR A 159 -23.13 11.80 11.98
C THR A 159 -23.92 11.25 13.17
N ALA A 160 -25.09 11.81 13.48
CA ALA A 160 -25.95 11.32 14.58
C ALA A 160 -26.52 9.93 14.27
N GLU A 161 -27.02 9.72 13.06
CA GLU A 161 -27.50 8.41 12.61
C GLU A 161 -26.38 7.37 12.63
N LEU A 162 -25.19 7.73 12.12
CA LEU A 162 -24.01 6.86 12.16
C LEU A 162 -23.60 6.53 13.61
N PHE A 163 -23.63 7.52 14.50
CA PHE A 163 -23.31 7.32 15.92
C PHE A 163 -24.30 6.36 16.61
N LEU A 164 -25.60 6.50 16.34
CA LEU A 164 -26.62 5.57 16.83
C LEU A 164 -26.38 4.13 16.34
N GLN A 165 -25.96 3.97 15.08
CA GLN A 165 -25.55 2.67 14.55
C GLN A 165 -24.33 2.12 15.31
N PHE A 166 -23.33 2.94 15.61
CA PHE A 166 -22.18 2.50 16.41
C PHE A 166 -22.56 2.07 17.82
N LEU A 167 -23.49 2.75 18.48
CA LEU A 167 -24.00 2.32 19.79
C LEU A 167 -24.68 0.94 19.69
N ASN A 168 -25.47 0.70 18.64
CA ASN A 168 -26.08 -0.61 18.38
C ASN A 168 -25.03 -1.70 18.08
N GLU A 169 -24.00 -1.38 17.31
CA GLU A 169 -22.90 -2.34 17.03
C GLU A 169 -22.12 -2.69 18.30
N ILE A 170 -21.85 -1.71 19.19
CA ILE A 170 -21.23 -1.96 20.50
C ILE A 170 -22.09 -2.91 21.34
N GLU A 171 -23.41 -2.73 21.36
CA GLU A 171 -24.32 -3.61 22.10
C GLU A 171 -24.27 -5.07 21.62
N LYS A 172 -24.03 -5.30 20.31
CA LYS A 172 -23.92 -6.64 19.73
C LYS A 172 -22.59 -7.32 20.04
N LEU A 173 -21.53 -6.59 20.38
CA LEU A 173 -20.20 -7.17 20.63
C LEU A 173 -20.23 -8.23 21.75
N PRO A 174 -19.43 -9.31 21.64
CA PRO A 174 -19.27 -10.28 22.74
C PRO A 174 -18.72 -9.62 24.01
N LEU A 175 -19.11 -10.14 25.17
CA LEU A 175 -18.71 -9.66 26.50
C LEU A 175 -17.19 -9.60 26.64
N VAL A 176 -16.48 -10.65 26.20
CA VAL A 176 -15.01 -10.69 26.24
C VAL A 176 -14.38 -9.59 25.38
N THR A 177 -14.98 -9.27 24.23
CA THR A 177 -14.53 -8.18 23.35
C THR A 177 -14.77 -6.83 24.02
N LEU A 178 -15.95 -6.62 24.62
CA LEU A 178 -16.26 -5.39 25.36
C LEU A 178 -15.32 -5.17 26.54
N GLN A 179 -14.98 -6.23 27.29
CA GLN A 179 -14.05 -6.18 28.40
C GLN A 179 -12.65 -5.75 27.94
N SER A 180 -12.14 -6.34 26.86
CA SER A 180 -10.83 -5.95 26.31
C SER A 180 -10.84 -4.53 25.72
N LEU A 181 -11.95 -4.07 25.12
CA LEU A 181 -12.09 -2.68 24.68
C LEU A 181 -12.13 -1.70 25.86
N TYR A 182 -12.77 -2.09 26.97
CA TYR A 182 -12.82 -1.28 28.18
C TYR A 182 -11.43 -1.09 28.80
N GLU A 183 -10.60 -2.14 28.85
CA GLU A 183 -9.21 -2.06 29.31
C GLU A 183 -8.33 -1.13 28.45
N LEU A 184 -8.66 -0.96 27.17
CA LEU A 184 -7.94 -0.05 26.25
C LEU A 184 -8.50 1.38 26.28
N SER A 185 -9.68 1.59 26.88
CA SER A 185 -10.44 2.84 26.74
C SER A 185 -9.76 4.06 27.35
N ASP A 186 -8.89 3.87 28.35
CA ASP A 186 -8.12 4.95 28.98
C ASP A 186 -7.13 5.65 28.01
N VAL A 187 -6.77 4.99 26.90
CA VAL A 187 -5.81 5.52 25.90
C VAL A 187 -6.53 6.18 24.72
N PHE A 188 -7.82 5.91 24.55
CA PHE A 188 -8.60 6.44 23.42
C PHE A 188 -8.79 7.95 23.53
N GLN A 189 -9.06 8.59 22.38
CA GLN A 189 -9.40 10.01 22.36
C GLN A 189 -10.86 10.24 22.76
N SER A 190 -11.71 9.24 22.54
CA SER A 190 -13.12 9.25 22.90
C SER A 190 -13.37 8.69 24.29
N ASP A 191 -14.19 9.40 25.05
CA ASP A 191 -14.66 9.03 26.39
C ASP A 191 -15.78 7.97 26.31
N ILE A 192 -15.41 6.74 25.92
CA ILE A 192 -16.38 5.64 25.67
C ILE A 192 -16.44 4.59 26.79
N ALA A 193 -15.64 4.74 27.85
CA ALA A 193 -15.57 3.81 28.98
C ALA A 193 -16.96 3.58 29.64
N ASP A 194 -17.75 4.64 29.78
CA ASP A 194 -19.12 4.58 30.33
C ASP A 194 -20.11 3.89 29.39
N VAL A 195 -19.89 3.94 28.08
CA VAL A 195 -20.71 3.22 27.10
C VAL A 195 -20.37 1.73 27.15
N LEU A 196 -19.08 1.39 27.23
CA LEU A 196 -18.62 0.00 27.29
C LEU A 196 -19.03 -0.68 28.60
N SER A 197 -18.80 -0.03 29.75
CA SER A 197 -19.13 -0.59 31.08
C SER A 197 -20.63 -0.87 31.26
N GLU A 198 -21.49 0.00 30.74
CA GLU A 198 -22.95 -0.22 30.77
C GLU A 198 -23.34 -1.47 29.97
N ASN A 199 -22.80 -1.63 28.76
CA ASN A 199 -23.07 -2.80 27.92
C ASN A 199 -22.52 -4.10 28.54
N ILE A 200 -21.35 -4.03 29.21
CA ILE A 200 -20.80 -5.13 30.00
C ILE A 200 -21.79 -5.53 31.11
N LEU A 201 -22.28 -4.56 31.90
CA LEU A 201 -23.22 -4.83 33.00
C LEU A 201 -24.53 -5.45 32.47
N LYS A 202 -25.10 -4.92 31.39
CA LYS A 202 -26.31 -5.46 30.74
C LYS A 202 -26.13 -6.93 30.37
N LYS A 203 -25.02 -7.28 29.72
CA LYS A 203 -24.74 -8.67 29.30
C LYS A 203 -24.51 -9.61 30.48
N VAL A 204 -23.77 -9.16 31.50
CA VAL A 204 -23.55 -9.95 32.73
C VAL A 204 -24.87 -10.24 33.45
N MET A 205 -25.78 -9.26 33.51
CA MET A 205 -27.09 -9.44 34.15
C MET A 205 -28.03 -10.36 33.37
N ASN A 206 -27.99 -10.33 32.04
CA ASN A 206 -28.89 -11.11 31.19
C ASN A 206 -28.53 -12.61 31.11
N GLY A 207 -27.31 -13.00 31.48
CA GLY A 207 -26.91 -14.40 31.73
C GLY A 207 -26.91 -15.34 30.52
N LYS A 208 -27.27 -14.87 29.33
CA LYS A 208 -27.20 -15.60 28.06
C LYS A 208 -26.55 -14.71 27.01
N GLU A 209 -25.33 -15.05 26.62
CA GLU A 209 -24.82 -14.62 25.33
C GLU A 209 -25.30 -15.61 24.27
N ASP A 210 -25.93 -15.13 23.20
CA ASP A 210 -26.18 -15.94 22.01
C ASP A 210 -24.84 -16.14 21.29
N ILE A 211 -24.09 -17.17 21.72
CA ILE A 211 -22.79 -17.56 21.15
C ILE A 211 -23.01 -18.34 19.84
N ALA A 212 -24.08 -18.08 19.08
CA ALA A 212 -24.38 -18.83 17.86
C ALA A 212 -23.30 -18.61 16.79
N GLU A 213 -22.79 -17.38 16.67
CA GLU A 213 -21.90 -16.94 15.58
C GLU A 213 -20.41 -16.92 15.94
N TYR A 214 -20.06 -16.92 17.23
CA TYR A 214 -18.68 -16.75 17.69
C TYR A 214 -18.15 -17.94 18.50
N GLU A 215 -16.85 -18.17 18.41
CA GLU A 215 -16.10 -19.13 19.21
C GLU A 215 -15.24 -18.34 20.20
N ILE A 216 -15.48 -18.50 21.50
CA ILE A 216 -14.64 -17.88 22.53
C ILE A 216 -13.51 -18.84 22.89
N HIS A 217 -12.27 -18.38 22.75
CA HIS A 217 -11.07 -19.13 23.14
C HIS A 217 -10.11 -18.20 23.87
N ARG A 218 -9.73 -18.54 25.11
CA ARG A 218 -8.78 -17.78 25.95
C ARG A 218 -9.13 -16.28 26.01
N ASN A 219 -10.38 -15.97 26.33
CA ASN A 219 -10.93 -14.61 26.42
C ASN A 219 -10.88 -13.78 25.12
N ILE A 220 -10.71 -14.42 23.96
CA ILE A 220 -10.82 -13.79 22.66
C ILE A 220 -11.97 -14.44 21.92
N ALA A 221 -12.90 -13.62 21.42
CA ALA A 221 -13.97 -14.07 20.55
C ALA A 221 -13.48 -14.09 19.09
N LEU A 222 -13.75 -15.20 18.41
CA LEU A 222 -13.42 -15.42 16.99
C LEU A 222 -14.70 -15.73 16.22
N LYS A 223 -14.76 -15.38 14.94
CA LYS A 223 -15.83 -15.88 14.05
C LYS A 223 -15.85 -17.42 14.00
N LYS A 224 -17.02 -18.03 14.18
CA LYS A 224 -17.17 -19.50 14.00
C LYS A 224 -16.91 -19.90 12.55
N ARG A 225 -16.41 -21.11 12.40
CA ARG A 225 -15.99 -21.68 11.13
C ARG A 225 -17.15 -22.40 10.45
N ASN A 226 -17.37 -22.09 9.18
CA ASN A 226 -18.20 -22.88 8.26
C ASN A 226 -17.36 -23.24 7.04
N TYR A 227 -16.37 -24.14 7.20
CA TYR A 227 -15.55 -24.57 6.07
C TYR A 227 -15.77 -26.04 5.76
N SER A 228 -16.27 -26.31 4.55
CA SER A 228 -16.38 -27.63 3.95
C SER A 228 -15.57 -27.65 2.66
N LEU A 229 -14.60 -28.57 2.55
CA LEU A 229 -13.88 -28.81 1.30
C LEU A 229 -14.82 -29.45 0.29
N ASN A 230 -15.09 -28.78 -0.82
CA ASN A 230 -15.90 -29.33 -1.91
C ASN A 230 -15.00 -30.05 -2.92
N LEU A 231 -14.74 -31.33 -2.65
CA LEU A 231 -14.10 -32.26 -3.58
C LEU A 231 -15.09 -32.61 -4.71
N GLY A 232 -15.29 -31.68 -5.64
CA GLY A 232 -16.25 -31.81 -6.74
C GLY A 232 -15.95 -32.94 -7.72
N GLU A 233 -16.88 -33.17 -8.63
CA GLU A 233 -16.76 -34.16 -9.70
C GLU A 233 -15.78 -33.72 -10.82
N THR A 234 -15.11 -34.69 -11.45
CA THR A 234 -14.14 -34.45 -12.51
C THR A 234 -14.80 -34.09 -13.84
N CYS A 235 -14.20 -33.16 -14.59
CA CYS A 235 -14.68 -32.75 -15.91
C CYS A 235 -14.20 -33.72 -17.00
N SER A 236 -15.12 -34.44 -17.64
CA SER A 236 -14.81 -35.42 -18.70
C SER A 236 -14.80 -34.84 -20.14
N SER A 237 -15.23 -33.58 -20.31
CA SER A 237 -15.37 -32.97 -21.64
C SER A 237 -14.03 -32.50 -22.25
N LYS A 238 -13.93 -32.47 -23.59
CA LYS A 238 -12.76 -31.90 -24.30
C LYS A 238 -12.66 -30.38 -24.06
N PHE A 239 -11.43 -29.85 -24.05
CA PHE A 239 -11.17 -28.44 -23.75
C PHE A 239 -11.96 -27.44 -24.62
N ASP A 240 -11.99 -27.63 -25.95
CA ASP A 240 -12.73 -26.69 -26.83
C ASP A 240 -14.25 -26.68 -26.56
N ALA A 241 -14.83 -27.85 -26.25
CA ALA A 241 -16.24 -27.95 -25.91
C ALA A 241 -16.54 -27.30 -24.55
N PHE A 242 -15.66 -27.51 -23.57
CA PHE A 242 -15.70 -26.85 -22.28
C PHE A 242 -15.60 -25.32 -22.42
N LEU A 243 -14.65 -24.84 -23.23
CA LEU A 243 -14.40 -23.42 -23.43
C LEU A 243 -15.62 -22.72 -24.06
N ASN A 244 -16.16 -23.27 -25.16
CA ASN A 244 -17.35 -22.70 -25.81
C ASN A 244 -18.53 -22.60 -24.85
N LYS A 245 -18.85 -23.69 -24.14
CA LYS A 245 -19.97 -23.71 -23.18
C LYS A 245 -19.77 -22.72 -22.03
N THR A 246 -18.53 -22.53 -21.58
CA THR A 246 -18.21 -21.59 -20.51
C THR A 246 -18.31 -20.14 -21.00
N MET A 247 -17.92 -19.86 -22.25
CA MET A 247 -18.09 -18.55 -22.87
C MET A 247 -19.56 -18.16 -23.00
N ASP A 248 -20.42 -19.07 -23.44
CA ASP A 248 -21.87 -18.83 -23.52
C ASP A 248 -22.46 -18.48 -22.13
N LYS A 249 -21.94 -19.11 -21.07
CA LYS A 249 -22.32 -18.79 -19.69
C LYS A 249 -21.79 -17.43 -19.23
N LEU A 250 -20.58 -17.04 -19.63
CA LEU A 250 -20.03 -15.71 -19.32
C LEU A 250 -20.90 -14.60 -19.94
N GLU A 251 -21.28 -14.75 -21.21
CA GLU A 251 -22.16 -13.81 -21.91
C GLU A 251 -23.51 -13.64 -21.18
N SER A 252 -24.09 -14.73 -20.66
CA SER A 252 -25.36 -14.65 -19.92
C SER A 252 -25.25 -14.04 -18.51
N HIS A 253 -24.11 -14.18 -17.83
CA HIS A 253 -23.92 -13.68 -16.46
C HIS A 253 -23.29 -12.28 -16.39
N MET A 254 -22.72 -11.81 -17.49
CA MET A 254 -22.06 -10.51 -17.59
C MET A 254 -22.65 -9.69 -18.75
N PRO A 255 -23.59 -8.76 -18.49
CA PRO A 255 -24.27 -7.99 -19.53
C PRO A 255 -23.36 -7.15 -20.44
N LYS A 256 -22.14 -6.84 -19.98
CA LYS A 256 -21.10 -6.10 -20.73
C LYS A 256 -19.94 -6.99 -21.21
N PHE A 257 -20.07 -8.31 -21.10
CA PHE A 257 -19.03 -9.21 -21.59
C PHE A 257 -19.08 -9.31 -23.11
N GLU A 258 -17.91 -9.24 -23.73
CA GLU A 258 -17.75 -9.38 -25.16
C GLU A 258 -16.79 -10.53 -25.42
N ARG A 259 -17.20 -11.42 -26.32
CA ARG A 259 -16.37 -12.53 -26.74
C ARG A 259 -15.25 -12.03 -27.64
N ARG A 260 -14.01 -12.29 -27.22
CA ARG A 260 -12.80 -11.83 -27.92
C ARG A 260 -12.02 -13.01 -28.48
N GLU A 261 -11.59 -12.91 -29.74
CA GLU A 261 -10.73 -13.92 -30.37
C GLU A 261 -9.36 -13.96 -29.68
N SER A 262 -8.80 -12.78 -29.37
CA SER A 262 -7.56 -12.60 -28.63
C SER A 262 -7.54 -13.39 -27.31
N GLN A 263 -8.63 -13.26 -26.54
CA GLN A 263 -8.78 -13.98 -25.27
C GLN A 263 -8.77 -15.50 -25.46
N GLN A 264 -9.50 -16.01 -26.46
CA GLN A 264 -9.58 -17.45 -26.75
C GLN A 264 -8.24 -18.01 -27.26
N LEU A 265 -7.50 -17.24 -28.05
CA LEU A 265 -6.16 -17.62 -28.53
C LEU A 265 -5.20 -17.81 -27.35
N MET A 266 -5.18 -16.85 -26.43
CA MET A 266 -4.40 -16.93 -25.18
C MET A 266 -4.80 -18.16 -24.35
N MET A 267 -6.10 -18.41 -24.16
CA MET A 267 -6.58 -19.58 -23.39
C MET A 267 -6.12 -20.91 -23.98
N LYS A 268 -6.15 -21.04 -25.31
CA LYS A 268 -5.69 -22.26 -26.01
C LYS A 268 -4.18 -22.46 -25.89
N GLU A 269 -3.40 -21.39 -26.01
CA GLU A 269 -1.95 -21.45 -25.84
C GLU A 269 -1.57 -21.87 -24.41
N ILE A 270 -2.20 -21.26 -23.40
CA ILE A 270 -1.96 -21.61 -21.99
C ILE A 270 -2.31 -23.06 -21.72
N TYR A 271 -3.49 -23.53 -22.16
CA TYR A 271 -3.87 -24.93 -21.99
C TYR A 271 -2.88 -25.88 -22.68
N THR A 272 -2.42 -25.53 -23.88
CA THR A 272 -1.43 -26.32 -24.62
C THR A 272 -0.08 -26.34 -23.90
N ALA A 273 0.36 -25.20 -23.35
CA ALA A 273 1.61 -25.10 -22.59
C ALA A 273 1.59 -25.96 -21.31
N LEU A 274 0.48 -25.93 -20.57
CA LEU A 274 0.27 -26.78 -19.39
C LEU A 274 0.19 -28.27 -19.77
N ARG A 275 -0.56 -28.62 -20.81
CA ARG A 275 -0.74 -30.02 -21.26
C ARG A 275 0.56 -30.65 -21.76
N ASP A 276 1.36 -29.90 -22.51
CA ASP A 276 2.54 -30.39 -23.21
C ASP A 276 3.84 -30.18 -22.42
N SER A 277 3.75 -29.71 -21.16
CA SER A 277 4.92 -29.45 -20.30
C SER A 277 5.97 -28.55 -20.98
N ARG A 278 5.54 -27.38 -21.44
CA ARG A 278 6.43 -26.40 -22.12
C ARG A 278 6.30 -25.00 -21.56
N PHE A 279 7.28 -24.17 -21.89
CA PHE A 279 7.32 -22.77 -21.48
C PHE A 279 6.68 -21.89 -22.55
N SER A 280 6.02 -20.81 -22.14
CA SER A 280 5.36 -19.88 -23.06
C SER A 280 5.49 -18.42 -22.58
N LEU A 281 5.77 -17.52 -23.51
CA LEU A 281 5.81 -16.07 -23.35
C LEU A 281 4.63 -15.47 -24.12
N ILE A 282 3.71 -14.83 -23.40
CA ILE A 282 2.45 -14.31 -23.94
C ILE A 282 2.37 -12.80 -23.69
N GLU A 283 2.49 -11.99 -24.74
CA GLU A 283 2.10 -10.57 -24.65
C GLU A 283 0.62 -10.46 -25.00
N ALA A 284 -0.20 -10.01 -24.06
CA ALA A 284 -1.63 -9.82 -24.25
C ALA A 284 -2.02 -8.38 -23.94
N GLY A 285 -2.36 -7.61 -24.98
CA GLY A 285 -2.66 -6.18 -24.84
C GLY A 285 -3.74 -5.86 -23.79
N THR A 286 -3.81 -4.61 -23.33
CA THR A 286 -4.83 -4.19 -22.37
C THR A 286 -6.24 -4.44 -22.93
N GLY A 287 -7.17 -4.80 -22.04
CA GLY A 287 -8.55 -5.14 -22.41
C GLY A 287 -8.78 -6.55 -22.97
N THR A 288 -7.73 -7.33 -23.21
CA THR A 288 -7.87 -8.73 -23.69
C THR A 288 -8.56 -9.68 -22.68
N GLY A 289 -8.72 -9.26 -21.43
CA GLY A 289 -9.27 -10.12 -20.37
C GLY A 289 -8.28 -11.19 -19.90
N LYS A 290 -7.00 -10.81 -19.76
CA LYS A 290 -5.86 -11.67 -19.34
C LYS A 290 -6.19 -12.56 -18.15
N THR A 291 -6.81 -12.01 -17.11
CA THR A 291 -7.11 -12.71 -15.86
C THR A 291 -7.97 -13.95 -16.08
N LEU A 292 -9.10 -13.81 -16.77
CA LEU A 292 -9.93 -14.96 -17.15
C LEU A 292 -9.20 -15.88 -18.14
N ALA A 293 -8.36 -15.31 -19.01
CA ALA A 293 -7.62 -16.05 -20.03
C ALA A 293 -6.60 -17.04 -19.45
N TYR A 294 -6.00 -16.76 -18.30
CA TYR A 294 -5.17 -17.74 -17.60
C TYR A 294 -5.92 -18.55 -16.55
N LEU A 295 -6.96 -18.02 -15.89
CA LEU A 295 -7.67 -18.76 -14.83
C LEU A 295 -8.46 -19.96 -15.38
N LEU A 296 -9.21 -19.77 -16.47
CA LEU A 296 -10.07 -20.81 -17.05
C LEU A 296 -9.30 -22.06 -17.52
N PRO A 297 -8.25 -21.94 -18.36
CA PRO A 297 -7.47 -23.11 -18.76
C PRO A 297 -6.74 -23.76 -17.57
N SER A 298 -6.27 -22.97 -16.60
CA SER A 298 -5.62 -23.49 -15.39
C SER A 298 -6.58 -24.31 -14.52
N LEU A 299 -7.80 -23.83 -14.28
CA LEU A 299 -8.80 -24.60 -13.53
C LEU A 299 -9.18 -25.89 -14.24
N TYR A 300 -9.38 -25.84 -15.56
CA TYR A 300 -9.69 -27.03 -16.35
C TYR A 300 -8.54 -28.04 -16.32
N PHE A 301 -7.29 -27.58 -16.45
CA PHE A 301 -6.10 -28.42 -16.36
C PHE A 301 -5.97 -29.05 -14.97
N ALA A 302 -5.99 -28.22 -13.92
CA ALA A 302 -5.77 -28.64 -12.54
C ALA A 302 -6.79 -29.69 -12.12
N LYS A 303 -8.07 -29.49 -12.44
CA LYS A 303 -9.12 -30.47 -12.14
C LYS A 303 -9.04 -31.76 -12.94
N ARG A 304 -8.52 -31.73 -14.16
CA ARG A 304 -8.43 -32.92 -15.01
C ARG A 304 -7.19 -33.76 -14.72
N LYS A 305 -6.09 -33.12 -14.31
CA LYS A 305 -4.81 -33.76 -14.01
C LYS A 305 -4.59 -34.03 -12.53
N GLU A 306 -5.40 -33.42 -11.66
CA GLU A 306 -5.20 -33.42 -10.21
C GLU A 306 -3.83 -32.83 -9.82
N GLU A 307 -3.35 -31.89 -10.62
CA GLU A 307 -2.07 -31.19 -10.46
C GLU A 307 -2.33 -29.69 -10.23
N PRO A 308 -1.89 -29.09 -9.11
CA PRO A 308 -2.17 -27.69 -8.81
C PRO A 308 -1.39 -26.74 -9.73
N VAL A 309 -2.00 -25.59 -10.05
CA VAL A 309 -1.35 -24.51 -10.82
C VAL A 309 -1.11 -23.30 -9.93
N ILE A 310 0.15 -22.84 -9.88
CA ILE A 310 0.50 -21.61 -9.17
C ILE A 310 0.28 -20.41 -10.08
N ILE A 311 -0.36 -19.37 -9.57
CA ILE A 311 -0.47 -18.06 -10.22
C ILE A 311 0.26 -17.04 -9.36
N SER A 312 1.36 -16.51 -9.90
CA SER A 312 2.15 -15.46 -9.28
C SER A 312 1.79 -14.11 -9.88
N THR A 313 1.47 -13.15 -9.03
CA THR A 313 1.09 -11.79 -9.42
C THR A 313 2.06 -10.77 -8.81
N GLN A 314 2.13 -9.58 -9.40
CA GLN A 314 3.00 -8.53 -8.88
C GLN A 314 2.44 -7.85 -7.62
N THR A 315 1.14 -7.52 -7.58
CA THR A 315 0.56 -6.69 -6.52
C THR A 315 -0.53 -7.41 -5.75
N VAL A 316 -0.66 -7.05 -4.46
CA VAL A 316 -1.76 -7.52 -3.60
C VAL A 316 -3.12 -7.09 -4.15
N GLN A 317 -3.24 -5.91 -4.77
CA GLN A 317 -4.51 -5.46 -5.35
C GLN A 317 -4.99 -6.38 -6.49
N LEU A 318 -4.08 -6.87 -7.34
CA LEU A 318 -4.44 -7.84 -8.38
C LEU A 318 -4.92 -9.16 -7.78
N GLN A 319 -4.29 -9.62 -6.68
CA GLN A 319 -4.74 -10.81 -5.95
C GLN A 319 -6.15 -10.62 -5.39
N GLN A 320 -6.40 -9.47 -4.75
CA GLN A 320 -7.70 -9.13 -4.19
C GLN A 320 -8.77 -9.12 -5.29
N GLN A 321 -8.47 -8.48 -6.42
CA GLN A 321 -9.36 -8.44 -7.57
C GLN A 321 -9.77 -9.85 -7.96
N ILE A 322 -8.78 -10.73 -8.23
CA ILE A 322 -9.00 -12.13 -8.63
C ILE A 322 -9.95 -12.83 -7.63
N LEU A 323 -9.71 -12.68 -6.34
CA LEU A 323 -10.46 -13.39 -5.29
C LEU A 323 -11.87 -12.85 -5.05
N GLU A 324 -12.08 -11.54 -5.16
CA GLU A 324 -13.37 -10.90 -4.86
C GLU A 324 -14.30 -10.83 -6.07
N LYS A 325 -13.74 -10.79 -7.30
CA LYS A 325 -14.53 -10.62 -8.52
C LYS A 325 -14.47 -11.86 -9.41
N GLU A 326 -13.29 -12.27 -9.83
CA GLU A 326 -13.14 -13.32 -10.85
C GLU A 326 -13.43 -14.72 -10.29
N ILE A 327 -12.93 -15.10 -9.10
CA ILE A 327 -13.20 -16.42 -8.51
C ILE A 327 -14.71 -16.62 -8.22
N PRO A 328 -15.46 -15.68 -7.59
CA PRO A 328 -16.89 -15.85 -7.36
C PRO A 328 -17.70 -15.93 -8.65
N LEU A 329 -17.28 -15.23 -9.70
CA LEU A 329 -17.86 -15.38 -11.04
C LEU A 329 -17.60 -16.79 -11.59
N LEU A 330 -16.35 -17.26 -11.52
CA LEU A 330 -15.97 -18.60 -11.98
C LEU A 330 -16.74 -19.70 -11.22
N GLN A 331 -16.94 -19.56 -9.91
CA GLN A 331 -17.73 -20.50 -9.10
C GLN A 331 -19.18 -20.64 -9.60
N LYS A 332 -19.78 -19.58 -10.17
CA LYS A 332 -21.15 -19.63 -10.71
C LYS A 332 -21.23 -20.29 -12.09
N ILE A 333 -20.21 -20.09 -12.93
CA ILE A 333 -20.26 -20.54 -14.34
C ILE A 333 -19.67 -21.93 -14.56
N MET A 334 -18.68 -22.32 -13.76
CA MET A 334 -17.91 -23.54 -13.97
C MET A 334 -18.78 -24.78 -13.79
N PRO A 335 -18.60 -25.83 -14.60
CA PRO A 335 -19.41 -27.04 -14.53
C PRO A 335 -19.00 -27.99 -13.38
N PHE A 336 -18.01 -27.60 -12.58
CA PHE A 336 -17.47 -28.36 -11.44
C PHE A 336 -17.10 -27.38 -10.32
N SER A 337 -17.08 -27.86 -9.07
CA SER A 337 -16.53 -27.08 -7.96
C SER A 337 -15.00 -27.14 -7.98
N PHE A 338 -14.36 -26.07 -7.52
CA PHE A 338 -12.91 -25.96 -7.46
C PHE A 338 -12.52 -25.14 -6.24
N GLU A 339 -11.29 -25.33 -5.78
CA GLU A 339 -10.71 -24.65 -4.63
C GLU A 339 -9.56 -23.75 -5.07
N VAL A 340 -9.60 -22.51 -4.61
CA VAL A 340 -8.52 -21.53 -4.80
C VAL A 340 -8.02 -21.09 -3.44
N ALA A 341 -6.70 -21.12 -3.27
CA ALA A 341 -6.04 -20.65 -2.08
C ALA A 341 -5.22 -19.38 -2.39
N LEU A 342 -5.31 -18.39 -1.51
CA LEU A 342 -4.35 -17.30 -1.45
C LEU A 342 -3.29 -17.66 -0.42
N LEU A 343 -2.01 -17.59 -0.82
CA LEU A 343 -0.89 -17.77 0.09
C LEU A 343 0.04 -16.56 0.00
N LYS A 344 0.27 -15.94 1.16
CA LYS A 344 1.15 -14.77 1.34
C LYS A 344 2.26 -15.13 2.31
N GLY A 345 3.26 -14.25 2.44
CA GLY A 345 4.32 -14.42 3.44
C GLY A 345 3.76 -14.42 4.86
N ARG A 346 4.42 -15.13 5.79
CA ARG A 346 3.97 -15.30 7.19
C ARG A 346 3.63 -13.98 7.89
N LYS A 347 4.36 -12.91 7.58
CA LYS A 347 4.16 -11.56 8.16
C LYS A 347 2.79 -10.94 7.85
N HIS A 348 2.06 -11.44 6.85
CA HIS A 348 0.70 -11.01 6.57
C HIS A 348 -0.34 -11.60 7.52
N TYR A 349 -0.02 -12.65 8.28
CA TYR A 349 -1.01 -13.35 9.09
C TYR A 349 -0.86 -13.04 10.57
N LEU A 350 -1.97 -12.70 11.23
CA LEU A 350 -1.99 -12.51 12.68
C LEU A 350 -1.61 -13.80 13.42
N CYS A 351 -0.72 -13.71 14.41
CA CYS A 351 -0.48 -14.78 15.37
C CYS A 351 -1.34 -14.55 16.62
N LEU A 352 -2.42 -15.31 16.77
CA LEU A 352 -3.35 -15.19 17.91
C LEU A 352 -2.66 -15.33 19.27
N HIS A 353 -1.63 -16.17 19.37
CA HIS A 353 -0.88 -16.34 20.62
C HIS A 353 -0.08 -15.09 20.99
N LYS A 354 0.56 -14.44 20.01
CA LYS A 354 1.28 -13.18 20.26
C LYS A 354 0.31 -12.03 20.52
N PHE A 355 -0.84 -12.04 19.87
CA PHE A 355 -1.89 -11.05 20.09
C PHE A 355 -2.48 -11.15 21.51
N GLU A 356 -2.80 -12.37 21.97
CA GLU A 356 -3.23 -12.62 23.36
C GLU A 356 -2.23 -12.03 24.36
N TYR A 357 -0.94 -12.28 24.16
CA TYR A 357 0.09 -11.74 25.02
C TYR A 357 0.21 -10.21 24.93
N ALA A 358 0.08 -9.64 23.72
CA ALA A 358 0.11 -8.20 23.52
C ALA A 358 -1.07 -7.46 24.17
N LEU A 359 -2.22 -8.11 24.35
CA LEU A 359 -3.37 -7.57 25.08
C LEU A 359 -3.12 -7.47 26.60
N GLN A 360 -2.25 -8.32 27.15
CA GLN A 360 -1.90 -8.30 28.58
C GLN A 360 -0.88 -7.22 28.94
N GLU A 361 -0.25 -6.59 27.94
CA GLU A 361 0.69 -5.50 28.14
C GLU A 361 -0.06 -4.16 28.23
N GLU A 362 0.27 -3.35 29.25
CA GLU A 362 -0.22 -1.98 29.38
C GLU A 362 0.20 -1.17 28.14
N GLU A 363 -0.78 -0.58 27.47
CA GLU A 363 -0.55 0.21 26.27
C GLU A 363 -0.60 1.70 26.59
N LYS A 364 0.36 2.47 26.08
CA LYS A 364 0.38 3.94 26.27
C LYS A 364 0.35 4.67 24.94
N ASN A 365 0.64 3.96 23.85
CA ASN A 365 0.62 4.55 22.52
C ASN A 365 -0.79 4.42 21.92
N TYR A 366 -1.34 5.58 21.53
CA TYR A 366 -2.65 5.69 20.89
C TYR A 366 -2.81 4.76 19.69
N ASP A 367 -1.90 4.81 18.71
CA ASP A 367 -1.99 4.02 17.48
C ASP A 367 -1.94 2.52 17.77
N MET A 368 -1.18 2.09 18.79
CA MET A 368 -1.13 0.69 19.20
C MET A 368 -2.41 0.25 19.90
N ALA A 369 -2.96 1.07 20.80
CA ALA A 369 -4.23 0.78 21.48
C ALA A 369 -5.39 0.69 20.47
N LEU A 370 -5.47 1.66 19.55
CA LEU A 370 -6.42 1.66 18.46
C LEU A 370 -6.28 0.42 17.56
N THR A 371 -5.04 0.00 17.26
CA THR A 371 -4.78 -1.21 16.47
C THR A 371 -5.22 -2.48 17.22
N LYS A 372 -4.98 -2.57 18.53
CA LYS A 372 -5.50 -3.69 19.36
C LYS A 372 -7.03 -3.75 19.32
N ALA A 373 -7.68 -2.59 19.49
CA ALA A 373 -9.14 -2.45 19.43
C ALA A 373 -9.71 -2.89 18.07
N LYS A 374 -9.08 -2.43 16.97
CA LYS A 374 -9.40 -2.86 15.60
C LYS A 374 -9.33 -4.37 15.42
N ILE A 375 -8.25 -4.99 15.90
CA ILE A 375 -8.06 -6.45 15.77
C ILE A 375 -9.13 -7.20 16.57
N LEU A 376 -9.46 -6.76 17.79
CA LEU A 376 -10.50 -7.38 18.62
C LEU A 376 -11.86 -7.46 17.90
N VAL A 377 -12.27 -6.37 17.25
CA VAL A 377 -13.52 -6.35 16.47
C VAL A 377 -13.38 -7.13 15.16
N TRP A 378 -12.25 -7.00 14.47
CA TRP A 378 -11.99 -7.69 13.20
C TRP A 378 -11.96 -9.21 13.34
N LEU A 379 -11.51 -9.75 14.47
CA LEU A 379 -11.53 -11.19 14.77
C LEU A 379 -12.94 -11.79 14.77
N LEU A 380 -13.98 -10.96 14.94
CA LEU A 380 -15.38 -11.36 14.82
C LEU A 380 -15.84 -11.51 13.36
N GLN A 381 -15.07 -10.98 12.41
CA GLN A 381 -15.44 -10.87 10.99
C GLN A 381 -14.54 -11.71 10.08
N THR A 382 -13.23 -11.76 10.37
CA THR A 382 -12.22 -12.41 9.52
C THR A 382 -12.23 -13.94 9.60
N GLU A 383 -11.97 -14.57 8.46
CA GLU A 383 -11.71 -16.01 8.38
C GLU A 383 -10.24 -16.32 8.06
N THR A 384 -9.53 -15.36 7.47
CA THR A 384 -8.17 -15.53 6.92
C THR A 384 -7.09 -15.00 7.85
N GLY A 385 -7.41 -14.00 8.68
CA GLY A 385 -6.45 -13.32 9.56
C GLY A 385 -5.35 -12.58 8.81
N ASP A 386 -5.64 -12.13 7.60
CA ASP A 386 -4.73 -11.38 6.72
C ASP A 386 -4.74 -9.88 7.05
N GLN A 387 -3.56 -9.29 7.23
CA GLN A 387 -3.37 -7.87 7.53
C GLN A 387 -3.98 -6.94 6.49
N ASP A 388 -4.07 -7.39 5.24
CA ASP A 388 -4.56 -6.55 4.15
C ASP A 388 -6.07 -6.30 4.24
N GLU A 389 -6.79 -7.07 5.07
CA GLU A 389 -8.20 -6.79 5.44
C GLU A 389 -8.33 -5.61 6.43
N LEU A 390 -7.24 -5.20 7.09
CA LEU A 390 -7.22 -4.17 8.12
C LEU A 390 -6.61 -2.86 7.63
N ASN A 391 -7.28 -1.76 7.95
CA ASN A 391 -6.71 -0.43 7.77
C ASN A 391 -5.83 -0.04 8.99
N ILE A 392 -4.58 -0.49 9.02
CA ILE A 392 -3.66 -0.26 10.16
C ILE A 392 -2.98 1.12 10.04
N PRO A 393 -3.07 1.99 11.08
CA PRO A 393 -2.32 3.25 11.14
C PRO A 393 -0.80 3.03 11.02
N GLU A 394 -0.04 4.03 10.55
CA GLU A 394 1.41 3.91 10.42
C GLU A 394 2.10 3.54 11.74
N GLY A 395 1.72 4.16 12.87
CA GLY A 395 2.25 3.77 14.19
C GLY A 395 1.82 2.37 14.63
N GLY A 396 0.65 1.90 14.16
CA GLY A 396 0.12 0.56 14.40
C GLY A 396 0.92 -0.55 13.72
N LYS A 397 1.66 -0.26 12.63
CA LYS A 397 2.50 -1.25 11.95
C LYS A 397 3.61 -1.82 12.84
N LEU A 398 4.11 -1.03 13.79
CA LEU A 398 5.08 -1.50 14.79
C LEU A 398 4.50 -2.62 15.65
N LEU A 399 3.23 -2.47 16.08
CA LEU A 399 2.52 -3.52 16.79
C LEU A 399 2.30 -4.73 15.88
N TRP A 400 1.86 -4.52 14.63
CA TRP A 400 1.62 -5.61 13.68
C TRP A 400 2.86 -6.49 13.48
N ASN A 401 4.02 -5.89 13.22
CA ASN A 401 5.30 -6.61 13.05
C ASN A 401 5.66 -7.49 14.26
N ARG A 402 5.16 -7.14 15.46
CA ARG A 402 5.36 -7.92 16.68
C ARG A 402 4.38 -9.09 16.76
N ILE A 403 3.12 -8.87 16.44
CA ILE A 403 2.03 -9.86 16.61
C ILE A 403 1.78 -10.73 15.37
N CYS A 404 2.43 -10.45 14.24
CA CYS A 404 2.33 -11.29 13.06
C CYS A 404 3.04 -12.65 13.24
N SER A 405 2.68 -13.59 12.37
CA SER A 405 3.30 -14.91 12.33
C SER A 405 4.72 -14.83 11.77
N ASP A 406 5.63 -15.60 12.36
CA ASP A 406 7.03 -15.76 11.95
C ASP A 406 7.51 -17.19 12.22
N ALA A 407 8.81 -17.45 12.07
CA ALA A 407 9.41 -18.77 12.31
C ALA A 407 9.43 -19.18 13.80
N TYR A 408 9.45 -18.20 14.72
CA TYR A 408 9.53 -18.42 16.17
C TYR A 408 8.18 -18.34 16.87
N SER A 409 7.11 -18.07 16.11
CA SER A 409 5.74 -18.09 16.57
C SER A 409 5.45 -19.50 17.08
N PRO A 410 4.83 -19.65 18.27
CA PRO A 410 4.58 -20.98 18.84
C PRO A 410 3.68 -21.81 17.90
N GLY A 411 4.33 -22.64 17.08
CA GLY A 411 3.74 -23.50 16.07
C GLY A 411 3.79 -24.97 16.47
N GLY A 412 3.07 -25.81 15.74
CA GLY A 412 2.97 -27.24 16.02
C GLY A 412 1.82 -27.62 16.95
N MET A 413 1.52 -28.92 17.01
CA MET A 413 0.34 -29.48 17.69
C MET A 413 0.23 -29.13 19.18
N GLN A 414 1.33 -28.73 19.81
CA GLN A 414 1.38 -28.35 21.22
C GLN A 414 0.83 -26.94 21.48
N SER A 415 0.66 -26.11 20.44
CA SER A 415 0.11 -24.76 20.59
C SER A 415 -1.38 -24.76 20.87
N ASN A 416 -1.80 -24.07 21.94
CA ASN A 416 -3.22 -23.85 22.27
C ASN A 416 -3.99 -23.18 21.11
N TRP A 417 -3.27 -22.41 20.30
CA TRP A 417 -3.81 -21.73 19.12
C TRP A 417 -3.59 -22.49 17.82
N PHE A 418 -2.96 -23.67 17.82
CA PHE A 418 -2.58 -24.40 16.60
C PHE A 418 -3.75 -24.63 15.66
N SER A 419 -4.87 -25.13 16.18
CA SER A 419 -6.08 -25.39 15.39
C SER A 419 -6.74 -24.13 14.84
N ARG A 420 -6.41 -22.95 15.39
CA ARG A 420 -6.93 -21.60 15.04
C ARG A 420 -5.92 -20.75 14.26
N CYS A 421 -4.69 -21.24 14.04
CA CYS A 421 -3.62 -20.52 13.38
C CYS A 421 -3.99 -20.17 11.92
N PHE A 422 -4.05 -18.87 11.62
CA PHE A 422 -4.40 -18.34 10.31
C PHE A 422 -3.41 -18.77 9.23
N TYR A 423 -2.10 -18.58 9.47
CA TYR A 423 -1.06 -18.97 8.52
C TYR A 423 -1.08 -20.47 8.20
N GLN A 424 -1.23 -21.33 9.23
CA GLN A 424 -1.23 -22.76 8.99
C GLN A 424 -2.48 -23.22 8.23
N ARG A 425 -3.62 -22.54 8.42
CA ARG A 425 -4.82 -22.76 7.62
C ARG A 425 -4.60 -22.35 6.17
N ALA A 426 -4.01 -21.19 5.91
CA ALA A 426 -3.68 -20.75 4.55
C ALA A 426 -2.72 -21.75 3.86
N LYS A 427 -1.66 -22.18 4.57
CA LYS A 427 -0.73 -23.22 4.08
C LYS A 427 -1.45 -24.54 3.78
N ASN A 428 -2.28 -25.03 4.69
CA ASN A 428 -3.05 -26.27 4.48
C ASN A 428 -4.05 -26.13 3.33
N LYS A 429 -4.72 -24.98 3.19
CA LYS A 429 -5.64 -24.72 2.07
C LYS A 429 -4.88 -24.75 0.74
N ALA A 430 -3.69 -24.16 0.68
CA ALA A 430 -2.84 -24.17 -0.52
C ALA A 430 -2.39 -25.58 -0.94
N LEU A 431 -2.15 -26.49 0.02
CA LEU A 431 -1.77 -27.88 -0.29
C LEU A 431 -2.87 -28.68 -1.02
N PHE A 432 -4.13 -28.33 -0.82
CA PHE A 432 -5.28 -29.04 -1.41
C PHE A 432 -6.04 -28.21 -2.46
N ALA A 433 -5.54 -27.04 -2.83
CA ALA A 433 -6.18 -26.16 -3.80
C ALA A 433 -5.82 -26.56 -5.24
N ASP A 434 -6.75 -26.33 -6.17
CA ASP A 434 -6.49 -26.51 -7.61
C ASP A 434 -5.63 -25.36 -8.15
N ILE A 435 -5.82 -24.17 -7.59
CA ILE A 435 -5.03 -22.98 -7.90
C ILE A 435 -4.52 -22.36 -6.61
N VAL A 436 -3.23 -22.05 -6.59
CA VAL A 436 -2.61 -21.26 -5.53
C VAL A 436 -2.18 -19.91 -6.07
N ILE A 437 -2.78 -18.85 -5.55
CA ILE A 437 -2.44 -17.46 -5.87
C ILE A 437 -1.41 -16.98 -4.86
N THR A 438 -0.32 -16.40 -5.36
CA THR A 438 0.78 -15.83 -4.56
C THR A 438 1.38 -14.60 -5.24
N ASN A 439 2.36 -13.96 -4.61
CA ASN A 439 3.16 -12.90 -5.23
C ASN A 439 4.54 -13.40 -5.70
N HIS A 440 5.17 -12.63 -6.59
CA HIS A 440 6.52 -12.92 -7.08
C HIS A 440 7.53 -13.03 -5.93
N ALA A 441 7.50 -12.10 -4.97
CA ALA A 441 8.45 -12.06 -3.85
C ALA A 441 8.41 -13.34 -2.99
N LEU A 442 7.23 -13.88 -2.71
CA LEU A 442 7.09 -15.11 -1.93
C LEU A 442 7.63 -16.31 -2.70
N LEU A 443 7.44 -16.39 -4.02
CA LEU A 443 8.06 -17.45 -4.83
C LEU A 443 9.59 -17.39 -4.78
N PHE A 444 10.19 -16.21 -4.88
CA PHE A 444 11.65 -16.06 -4.80
C PHE A 444 12.20 -16.32 -3.40
N GLN A 445 11.46 -15.93 -2.36
CA GLN A 445 11.80 -16.28 -0.99
C GLN A 445 11.73 -17.79 -0.76
N ASP A 446 10.69 -18.45 -1.29
CA ASP A 446 10.49 -19.88 -1.19
C ASP A 446 11.59 -20.67 -1.89
N PHE A 447 11.99 -20.18 -3.06
CA PHE A 447 13.08 -20.71 -3.87
C PHE A 447 14.42 -20.75 -3.11
N SER A 448 14.70 -19.75 -2.26
CA SER A 448 15.93 -19.73 -1.44
C SER A 448 15.76 -20.41 -0.08
N SER A 449 14.62 -21.06 0.19
CA SER A 449 14.32 -21.70 1.47
C SER A 449 14.76 -23.17 1.49
N GLU A 450 15.22 -23.65 2.65
CA GLU A 450 15.51 -25.08 2.86
C GLU A 450 14.24 -25.95 2.85
N GLU A 451 13.08 -25.39 3.21
CA GLU A 451 11.78 -26.06 3.20
C GLU A 451 10.78 -25.33 2.27
N PRO A 452 10.93 -25.45 0.94
CA PRO A 452 10.08 -24.78 -0.04
C PRO A 452 8.60 -25.23 0.07
N LEU A 453 7.71 -24.26 0.20
CA LEU A 453 6.25 -24.40 0.22
C LEU A 453 5.69 -24.86 -1.13
N PHE A 454 6.34 -24.50 -2.22
CA PHE A 454 5.87 -24.73 -3.59
C PHE A 454 6.66 -25.80 -4.35
N ALA A 455 7.49 -26.59 -3.67
CA ALA A 455 8.32 -27.61 -4.32
C ALA A 455 7.51 -28.66 -5.07
N SER A 456 6.33 -29.04 -4.58
CA SER A 456 5.46 -30.03 -5.23
C SER A 456 4.71 -29.51 -6.46
N CYS A 457 4.74 -28.20 -6.72
CA CYS A 457 4.00 -27.60 -7.83
C CYS A 457 4.89 -27.42 -9.06
N GLU A 458 4.56 -28.12 -10.14
CA GLU A 458 5.35 -28.16 -11.37
C GLU A 458 4.88 -27.15 -12.43
N HIS A 459 3.72 -26.52 -12.23
CA HIS A 459 3.08 -25.62 -13.19
C HIS A 459 2.90 -24.21 -12.61
N ILE A 460 3.44 -23.21 -13.28
CA ILE A 460 3.44 -21.81 -12.82
C ILE A 460 3.01 -20.86 -13.93
N ILE A 461 2.17 -19.89 -13.57
CA ILE A 461 1.84 -18.73 -14.39
C ILE A 461 2.32 -17.48 -13.67
N PHE A 462 3.21 -16.73 -14.33
CA PHE A 462 3.61 -15.40 -13.91
C PHE A 462 2.79 -14.34 -14.65
N ASP A 463 1.91 -13.65 -13.92
CA ASP A 463 1.21 -12.46 -14.41
C ASP A 463 2.03 -11.20 -14.12
N GLU A 464 2.01 -10.24 -15.03
CA GLU A 464 2.93 -9.10 -15.07
C GLU A 464 4.41 -9.48 -15.02
N ALA A 465 4.76 -10.50 -15.81
CA ALA A 465 6.11 -11.08 -15.86
C ALA A 465 7.26 -10.10 -16.14
N HIS A 466 6.99 -8.90 -16.66
CA HIS A 466 8.01 -7.86 -16.84
C HIS A 466 8.60 -7.35 -15.51
N HIS A 467 7.94 -7.59 -14.37
CA HIS A 467 8.43 -7.21 -13.04
C HIS A 467 9.27 -8.29 -12.36
N ILE A 468 9.39 -9.49 -12.94
CA ILE A 468 10.05 -10.63 -12.30
C ILE A 468 11.49 -10.29 -11.91
N GLU A 469 12.25 -9.69 -12.82
CA GLU A 469 13.66 -9.39 -12.57
C GLU A 469 13.81 -8.42 -11.38
N GLU A 470 13.06 -7.32 -11.38
CA GLU A 470 13.10 -6.35 -10.29
C GLU A 470 12.63 -6.97 -8.96
N ALA A 471 11.59 -7.81 -8.98
CA ALA A 471 11.07 -8.49 -7.80
C ALA A 471 12.07 -9.47 -7.20
N ALA A 472 12.76 -10.25 -8.02
CA ALA A 472 13.77 -11.20 -7.59
C ALA A 472 15.06 -10.50 -7.13
N SER A 473 15.55 -9.48 -7.86
CA SER A 473 16.73 -8.70 -7.44
C SER A 473 16.51 -8.00 -6.10
N ARG A 474 15.29 -7.53 -5.83
CA ARG A 474 14.92 -6.98 -4.51
C ARG A 474 14.83 -8.02 -3.41
N THR A 475 14.24 -9.18 -3.70
CA THR A 475 14.00 -10.23 -2.70
C THR A 475 15.28 -10.95 -2.29
N LEU A 476 16.20 -11.15 -3.24
CA LEU A 476 17.50 -11.76 -3.03
C LEU A 476 18.58 -10.76 -2.56
N GLY A 477 18.25 -9.46 -2.57
CA GLY A 477 19.12 -8.41 -2.08
C GLY A 477 19.10 -8.29 -0.56
N GLU A 478 20.11 -7.61 -0.03
CA GLU A 478 20.30 -7.33 1.38
C GLU A 478 20.12 -5.84 1.68
N GLN A 479 19.66 -5.53 2.88
CA GLN A 479 19.56 -4.14 3.35
C GLN A 479 19.85 -4.02 4.84
N PHE A 480 20.44 -2.89 5.24
CA PHE A 480 20.61 -2.52 6.64
C PHE A 480 20.05 -1.11 6.88
N SER A 481 19.04 -1.01 7.75
CA SER A 481 18.45 0.26 8.20
C SER A 481 18.82 0.54 9.65
N CYS A 482 19.43 1.71 9.89
CA CYS A 482 19.76 2.16 11.25
C CYS A 482 18.50 2.30 12.12
N MET A 483 17.43 2.88 11.58
CA MET A 483 16.15 2.99 12.29
C MET A 483 15.61 1.62 12.71
N TYR A 484 15.66 0.62 11.81
CA TYR A 484 15.20 -0.72 12.14
C TYR A 484 16.07 -1.40 13.21
N PHE A 485 17.40 -1.25 13.14
CA PHE A 485 18.31 -1.70 14.20
C PHE A 485 17.97 -1.07 15.56
N GLN A 486 17.74 0.24 15.61
CA GLN A 486 17.37 0.96 16.83
C GLN A 486 16.06 0.46 17.43
N LEU A 487 15.07 0.12 16.59
CA LEU A 487 13.81 -0.48 17.03
C LEU A 487 14.02 -1.88 17.65
N VAL A 488 14.83 -2.74 17.02
CA VAL A 488 15.15 -4.09 17.53
C VAL A 488 15.88 -4.01 18.87
N ILE A 489 16.91 -3.17 18.99
CA ILE A 489 17.67 -2.99 20.24
C ILE A 489 16.76 -2.41 21.34
N SER A 490 15.93 -1.42 21.03
CA SER A 490 15.02 -0.83 22.00
C SER A 490 13.99 -1.85 22.50
N ARG A 491 13.46 -2.71 21.62
CA ARG A 491 12.52 -3.77 22.00
C ARG A 491 13.16 -4.91 22.79
N LEU A 492 14.41 -5.24 22.50
CA LEU A 492 15.17 -6.15 23.36
C LEU A 492 15.35 -5.53 24.76
N GLY A 493 15.67 -4.24 24.78
CA GLY A 493 15.78 -3.41 25.97
C GLY A 493 16.89 -3.85 26.92
N THR A 494 16.78 -3.39 28.16
CA THR A 494 17.75 -3.64 29.24
C THR A 494 17.04 -4.17 30.49
N LEU A 495 17.80 -4.46 31.55
CA LEU A 495 17.21 -4.80 32.86
C LEU A 495 16.46 -3.63 33.54
N GLU A 496 16.68 -2.38 33.11
CA GLU A 496 16.05 -1.18 33.67
C GLU A 496 14.71 -0.86 33.00
N THR A 497 14.50 -1.41 31.80
CA THR A 497 13.28 -1.24 31.01
C THR A 497 12.34 -2.43 31.24
N GLU A 498 11.05 -2.30 30.90
CA GLU A 498 10.07 -3.40 31.00
C GLU A 498 9.99 -4.27 29.73
N ASP A 499 11.04 -4.24 28.92
CA ASP A 499 11.17 -4.93 27.64
C ASP A 499 11.63 -6.40 27.76
N VAL A 500 11.81 -7.07 26.62
CA VAL A 500 11.98 -8.53 26.50
C VAL A 500 13.10 -9.07 27.39
N LEU A 501 14.28 -8.42 27.42
CA LEU A 501 15.41 -8.89 28.23
C LEU A 501 15.08 -8.91 29.73
N SER A 502 14.33 -7.91 30.22
CA SER A 502 13.91 -7.85 31.62
C SER A 502 12.90 -8.95 31.95
N LYS A 503 11.99 -9.25 31.03
CA LYS A 503 10.97 -10.30 31.18
C LYS A 503 11.61 -11.67 31.21
N VAL A 504 12.55 -11.93 30.29
CA VAL A 504 13.37 -13.15 30.27
C VAL A 504 14.16 -13.31 31.57
N TYR A 505 14.81 -12.25 32.05
CA TYR A 505 15.51 -12.28 33.34
C TYR A 505 14.59 -12.61 34.52
N LYS A 506 13.40 -11.97 34.60
CA LYS A 506 12.40 -12.25 35.64
C LYS A 506 11.95 -13.72 35.60
N MET A 507 11.75 -14.29 34.42
CA MET A 507 11.42 -15.70 34.21
C MET A 507 12.54 -16.63 34.68
N MET A 508 13.78 -16.42 34.21
CA MET A 508 14.94 -17.23 34.60
C MET A 508 15.31 -17.10 36.09
N LYS A 509 14.98 -15.95 36.70
CA LYS A 509 15.20 -15.75 38.14
C LYS A 509 14.23 -16.60 38.96
N LYS A 510 12.97 -16.76 38.52
CA LYS A 510 11.99 -17.64 39.19
C LYS A 510 12.43 -19.11 39.16
N SER A 511 13.14 -19.54 38.12
CA SER A 511 13.68 -20.89 38.00
C SER A 511 15.08 -21.07 38.60
N GLU A 512 15.59 -20.08 39.35
CA GLU A 512 16.94 -20.05 39.96
C GLU A 512 18.11 -20.19 38.96
N GLN A 513 17.89 -19.85 37.69
CA GLN A 513 18.85 -20.05 36.60
C GLN A 513 19.50 -18.75 36.11
N ALA A 514 19.06 -17.60 36.61
CA ALA A 514 19.56 -16.29 36.17
C ALA A 514 20.79 -15.82 36.95
N SER A 515 21.89 -15.55 36.22
CA SER A 515 23.00 -14.75 36.74
C SER A 515 22.73 -13.25 36.53
N ARG A 516 22.52 -12.50 37.62
CA ARG A 516 22.28 -11.04 37.54
C ARG A 516 23.47 -10.29 36.93
N SER A 517 24.70 -10.75 37.17
CA SER A 517 25.90 -10.13 36.58
C SER A 517 25.94 -10.31 35.06
N THR A 518 25.56 -11.48 34.56
CA THR A 518 25.49 -11.77 33.12
C THR A 518 24.52 -10.83 32.40
N PHE A 519 23.28 -10.72 32.90
CA PHE A 519 22.29 -9.83 32.29
C PHE A 519 22.65 -8.34 32.40
N ARG A 520 23.38 -7.93 33.44
CA ARG A 520 23.94 -6.57 33.53
C ARG A 520 25.01 -6.31 32.47
N MET A 521 25.90 -7.27 32.22
CA MET A 521 26.91 -7.18 31.17
C MET A 521 26.27 -7.11 29.78
N ILE A 522 25.23 -7.92 29.53
CA ILE A 522 24.44 -7.85 28.29
C ILE A 522 23.80 -6.47 28.15
N SER A 523 23.15 -5.96 29.21
CA SER A 523 22.50 -4.64 29.19
C SER A 523 23.50 -3.51 28.89
N TYR A 524 24.72 -3.58 29.46
CA TYR A 524 25.78 -2.62 29.17
C TYR A 524 26.21 -2.71 27.70
N SER A 525 26.46 -3.92 27.20
CA SER A 525 26.89 -4.14 25.82
C SER A 525 25.84 -3.68 24.80
N LEU A 526 24.54 -3.82 25.10
CA LEU A 526 23.46 -3.30 24.27
C LEU A 526 23.44 -1.76 24.22
N LYS A 527 23.74 -1.09 25.34
CA LYS A 527 23.87 0.37 25.39
C LYS A 527 25.07 0.85 24.55
N GLU A 528 26.21 0.16 24.65
CA GLU A 528 27.39 0.44 23.83
C GLU A 528 27.13 0.22 22.34
N LEU A 529 26.48 -0.88 21.96
CA LEU A 529 26.10 -1.15 20.58
C LEU A 529 25.18 -0.05 20.02
N LYS A 530 24.25 0.45 20.83
CA LYS A 530 23.38 1.55 20.42
C LYS A 530 24.20 2.81 20.09
N PHE A 531 25.20 3.13 20.92
CA PHE A 531 26.09 4.26 20.71
C PHE A 531 27.00 4.08 19.49
N ASP A 532 27.64 2.92 19.36
CA ASP A 532 28.50 2.58 18.22
C ASP A 532 27.74 2.63 16.89
N ALA A 533 26.46 2.20 16.89
CA ALA A 533 25.61 2.31 15.71
C ALA A 533 25.36 3.78 15.33
N ASP A 534 25.05 4.65 16.30
CA ASP A 534 24.82 6.07 16.03
C ASP A 534 26.07 6.76 15.48
N GLU A 535 27.25 6.45 16.05
CA GLU A 535 28.54 6.93 15.55
C GLU A 535 28.80 6.46 14.11
N LEU A 536 28.62 5.16 13.85
CA LEU A 536 28.82 4.58 12.51
C LEU A 536 27.92 5.24 11.47
N PHE A 537 26.63 5.40 11.75
CA PHE A 537 25.69 6.00 10.81
C PHE A 537 25.90 7.50 10.64
N GLN A 538 26.39 8.20 11.66
CA GLN A 538 26.84 9.59 11.51
C GLN A 538 28.04 9.70 10.56
N MET A 539 29.00 8.77 10.64
CA MET A 539 30.15 8.72 9.74
C MET A 539 29.75 8.37 8.30
N LEU A 540 28.91 7.35 8.11
CA LEU A 540 28.34 6.97 6.80
C LEU A 540 27.59 8.14 6.17
N ARG A 541 26.73 8.82 6.95
CA ARG A 541 26.02 10.01 6.48
C ARG A 541 27.01 11.10 6.05
N THR A 542 28.00 11.42 6.87
CA THR A 542 29.04 12.40 6.54
C THR A 542 29.80 12.03 5.26
N PHE A 543 30.07 10.74 5.06
CA PHE A 543 30.72 10.23 3.86
C PHE A 543 29.86 10.47 2.62
N ILE A 544 28.57 10.13 2.66
CA ILE A 544 27.62 10.37 1.54
C ILE A 544 27.57 11.85 1.16
N PHE A 545 27.46 12.77 2.13
CA PHE A 545 27.44 14.21 1.85
C PHE A 545 28.74 14.68 1.18
N LYS A 546 29.90 14.18 1.63
CA LYS A 546 31.19 14.52 1.02
C LYS A 546 31.31 14.01 -0.41
N GLN A 547 30.91 12.78 -0.67
CA GLN A 547 31.02 12.18 -2.01
C GLN A 547 30.04 12.79 -3.01
N THR A 548 28.82 13.10 -2.56
CA THR A 548 27.79 13.75 -3.40
C THR A 548 28.01 15.24 -3.59
N LYS A 549 28.96 15.85 -2.86
CA LYS A 549 29.26 17.30 -2.85
C LYS A 549 28.02 18.17 -2.58
N GLN A 550 27.07 17.66 -1.79
CA GLN A 550 25.88 18.40 -1.37
C GLN A 550 26.01 18.86 0.08
N GLU A 551 25.36 19.97 0.41
CA GLU A 551 25.25 20.48 1.77
C GLU A 551 23.97 19.97 2.45
N GLN A 552 24.01 19.85 3.78
CA GLN A 552 22.85 19.44 4.58
C GLN A 552 21.72 20.47 4.44
N GLY A 553 20.48 19.98 4.23
CA GLY A 553 19.28 20.81 4.22
C GLY A 553 18.86 21.43 2.87
N THR A 554 19.60 21.18 1.79
CA THR A 554 19.39 21.84 0.48
C THR A 554 18.15 21.37 -0.28
N ASN A 555 17.75 20.09 -0.17
CA ASN A 555 16.58 19.53 -0.88
C ASN A 555 15.75 18.59 0.01
N ASN A 556 14.58 18.13 -0.44
CA ASN A 556 13.75 17.11 0.22
C ASN A 556 13.90 15.72 -0.43
N MET A 557 14.92 15.52 -1.28
CA MET A 557 15.15 14.27 -1.99
C MET A 557 16.21 13.44 -1.27
N PRO A 558 16.10 12.10 -1.27
CA PRO A 558 17.14 11.25 -0.72
C PRO A 558 18.43 11.39 -1.53
N LEU A 559 19.56 11.48 -0.83
CA LEU A 559 20.89 11.37 -1.41
C LEU A 559 21.19 9.89 -1.63
N ILE A 560 21.59 9.53 -2.86
CA ILE A 560 21.97 8.17 -3.23
C ILE A 560 23.45 8.18 -3.64
N TYR A 561 24.24 7.29 -3.05
CA TYR A 561 25.64 7.10 -3.42
C TYR A 561 25.93 5.61 -3.62
N ARG A 562 26.24 5.23 -4.86
CA ARG A 562 26.74 3.89 -5.19
C ARG A 562 28.23 3.83 -4.84
N TYR A 563 28.64 2.77 -4.17
CA TYR A 563 30.03 2.56 -3.74
C TYR A 563 30.48 1.14 -4.04
N ASN A 564 31.79 0.94 -4.05
CA ASN A 564 32.41 -0.39 -4.03
C ASN A 564 33.39 -0.42 -2.87
N ALA A 565 33.11 -1.25 -1.86
CA ALA A 565 33.87 -1.29 -0.61
C ALA A 565 35.39 -1.49 -0.82
N GLU A 566 35.82 -2.14 -1.91
CA GLU A 566 37.25 -2.36 -2.23
C GLU A 566 37.93 -1.12 -2.83
N LEU A 567 37.17 -0.30 -3.54
CA LEU A 567 37.70 0.83 -4.30
C LEU A 567 37.66 2.13 -3.50
N GLU A 568 36.81 2.21 -2.49
CA GLU A 568 36.71 3.36 -1.61
C GLU A 568 37.99 3.54 -0.80
N LYS A 569 38.49 4.79 -0.75
CA LYS A 569 39.77 5.14 -0.14
C LYS A 569 39.66 6.40 0.70
N GLY A 570 40.52 6.48 1.72
CA GLY A 570 40.78 7.68 2.49
C GLY A 570 40.33 7.54 3.94
N LYS A 571 40.90 8.41 4.78
CA LYS A 571 40.81 8.30 6.25
C LYS A 571 39.39 8.09 6.79
N LEU A 572 38.38 8.75 6.20
CA LEU A 572 37.00 8.61 6.65
C LEU A 572 36.45 7.20 6.37
N TRP A 573 36.70 6.65 5.18
CA TRP A 573 36.28 5.29 4.84
C TRP A 573 37.03 4.26 5.67
N ASP A 574 38.34 4.43 5.84
CA ASP A 574 39.17 3.55 6.69
C ASP A 574 38.62 3.49 8.13
N SER A 575 38.24 4.65 8.69
CA SER A 575 37.60 4.71 10.02
C SER A 575 36.20 4.09 10.04
N ILE A 576 35.41 4.21 8.96
CA ILE A 576 34.11 3.52 8.84
C ILE A 576 34.32 2.00 8.86
N VAL A 577 35.29 1.49 8.11
CA VAL A 577 35.61 0.06 8.06
C VAL A 577 36.09 -0.46 9.43
N GLU A 578 36.97 0.29 10.12
CA GLU A 578 37.44 -0.08 11.46
C GLU A 578 36.29 -0.12 12.48
N LEU A 579 35.47 0.93 12.51
CA LEU A 579 34.30 1.01 13.40
C LEU A 579 33.29 -0.09 13.08
N THR A 580 33.06 -0.39 11.79
CA THR A 580 32.16 -1.47 11.37
C THR A 580 32.66 -2.83 11.83
N ASN A 581 33.95 -3.11 11.72
CA ASN A 581 34.56 -4.34 12.25
C ASN A 581 34.37 -4.46 13.77
N ARG A 582 34.65 -3.38 14.53
CA ARG A 582 34.44 -3.34 15.98
C ARG A 582 32.98 -3.60 16.33
N PHE A 583 32.07 -2.89 15.67
CA PHE A 583 30.63 -3.01 15.89
C PHE A 583 30.12 -4.42 15.61
N ILE A 584 30.49 -5.03 14.48
CA ILE A 584 30.09 -6.41 14.14
C ILE A 584 30.65 -7.42 15.15
N TYR A 585 31.90 -7.25 15.57
CA TYR A 585 32.51 -8.11 16.59
C TYR A 585 31.74 -8.04 17.91
N GLU A 586 31.45 -6.82 18.38
CA GLU A 586 30.67 -6.59 19.59
C GLU A 586 29.24 -7.12 19.48
N LEU A 587 28.58 -6.92 18.34
CA LEU A 587 27.25 -7.42 18.06
C LEU A 587 27.19 -8.95 18.12
N ARG A 588 28.14 -9.64 17.46
CA ARG A 588 28.28 -11.10 17.52
C ARG A 588 28.56 -11.61 18.94
N ARG A 589 29.37 -10.88 19.72
CA ARG A 589 29.64 -11.21 21.12
C ARG A 589 28.36 -11.15 21.96
N VAL A 590 27.54 -10.11 21.75
CA VAL A 590 26.25 -9.96 22.42
C VAL A 590 25.26 -11.04 21.98
N VAL A 591 25.14 -11.31 20.68
CA VAL A 591 24.31 -12.39 20.14
C VAL A 591 24.69 -13.73 20.78
N THR A 592 25.96 -14.10 20.78
CA THR A 592 26.45 -15.32 21.45
C THR A 592 26.09 -15.35 22.95
N ALA A 593 26.14 -14.21 23.64
CA ALA A 593 25.79 -14.14 25.06
C ALA A 593 24.29 -14.33 25.30
N LEU A 594 23.44 -13.83 24.40
CA LEU A 594 21.99 -14.00 24.41
C LEU A 594 21.58 -15.43 24.06
N GLU A 595 22.19 -16.04 23.04
CA GLU A 595 21.97 -17.44 22.64
C GLU A 595 22.26 -18.41 23.79
N LYS A 596 23.34 -18.18 24.54
CA LYS A 596 23.62 -18.95 25.76
C LYS A 596 22.49 -18.88 26.80
N GLN A 597 21.75 -17.77 26.86
CA GLN A 597 20.57 -17.70 27.75
C GLN A 597 19.40 -18.49 27.19
N VAL A 598 19.23 -18.53 25.86
CA VAL A 598 18.23 -19.36 25.18
C VAL A 598 18.47 -20.84 25.45
N ASP A 599 19.72 -21.33 25.38
CA ASP A 599 20.04 -22.73 25.65
C ASP A 599 19.64 -23.16 27.08
N ILE A 600 19.90 -22.27 28.06
CA ILE A 600 19.51 -22.50 29.45
C ILE A 600 17.98 -22.54 29.57
N LEU A 601 17.29 -21.60 28.93
CA LEU A 601 15.84 -21.50 28.90
C LEU A 601 15.20 -22.78 28.31
N GLN A 602 15.60 -23.20 27.12
CA GLN A 602 14.98 -24.32 26.40
C GLN A 602 15.07 -25.64 27.18
N SER A 603 16.10 -25.83 28.01
CA SER A 603 16.32 -27.08 28.73
C SER A 603 15.27 -27.42 29.80
N LYS A 604 14.47 -26.45 30.31
CA LYS A 604 13.68 -26.62 31.55
C LYS A 604 12.36 -25.82 31.62
N LEU A 605 11.81 -25.39 30.49
CA LEU A 605 10.70 -24.43 30.46
C LEU A 605 9.29 -25.04 30.53
N GLU A 606 8.42 -24.38 31.27
CA GLU A 606 6.95 -24.53 31.21
C GLU A 606 6.35 -23.74 30.03
N TRP A 607 5.25 -24.25 29.48
CA TRP A 607 4.60 -23.80 28.24
C TRP A 607 4.22 -22.30 28.21
N GLU A 608 3.93 -21.70 29.35
CA GLU A 608 3.47 -20.30 29.46
C GLU A 608 4.53 -19.27 29.02
N MET A 609 5.79 -19.68 28.86
CA MET A 609 6.89 -18.77 28.51
C MET A 609 7.20 -18.70 27.00
N HIS A 610 6.47 -19.41 26.15
CA HIS A 610 6.79 -19.53 24.71
C HIS A 610 6.69 -18.24 23.91
N VAL A 611 5.81 -17.29 24.25
CA VAL A 611 5.70 -16.03 23.48
C VAL A 611 6.90 -15.13 23.71
N VAL A 612 7.26 -14.88 24.98
CA VAL A 612 8.41 -14.03 25.33
C VAL A 612 9.72 -14.66 24.88
N THR A 613 9.87 -15.97 25.06
CA THR A 613 11.06 -16.68 24.59
C THR A 613 11.13 -16.75 23.07
N GLY A 614 9.98 -16.93 22.38
CA GLY A 614 9.87 -16.84 20.92
C GLY A 614 10.28 -15.47 20.40
N GLU A 615 9.76 -14.39 21.01
CA GLU A 615 10.14 -13.02 20.69
C GLU A 615 11.64 -12.78 20.94
N PHE A 616 12.17 -13.27 22.07
CA PHE A 616 13.60 -13.18 22.39
C PHE A 616 14.47 -13.88 21.35
N MET A 617 14.14 -15.12 20.97
CA MET A 617 14.84 -15.86 19.91
C MET A 617 14.74 -15.15 18.55
N HIS A 618 13.58 -14.58 18.23
CA HIS A 618 13.41 -13.82 17.00
C HIS A 618 14.29 -12.56 16.97
N LEU A 619 14.36 -11.80 18.06
CA LEU A 619 15.22 -10.61 18.15
C LEU A 619 16.70 -10.98 18.02
N ILE A 620 17.13 -12.10 18.60
CA ILE A 620 18.50 -12.62 18.45
C ILE A 620 18.80 -12.94 16.99
N GLU A 621 17.89 -13.62 16.30
CA GLU A 621 18.02 -13.92 14.86
C GLU A 621 18.11 -12.65 14.02
N LEU A 622 17.30 -11.64 14.31
CA LEU A 622 17.36 -10.35 13.63
C LEU A 622 18.72 -9.68 13.83
N LEU A 623 19.26 -9.68 15.05
CA LEU A 623 20.58 -9.13 15.35
C LEU A 623 21.70 -9.89 14.63
N ARG A 624 21.59 -11.22 14.54
CA ARG A 624 22.53 -12.07 13.78
C ARG A 624 22.53 -11.70 12.30
N LYS A 625 21.35 -11.66 11.67
CA LYS A 625 21.19 -11.26 10.27
C LYS A 625 21.70 -9.84 10.02
N MET A 626 21.40 -8.90 10.92
CA MET A 626 21.93 -7.53 10.84
C MET A 626 23.47 -7.49 10.83
N ALA A 627 24.14 -8.34 11.62
CA ALA A 627 25.60 -8.45 11.61
C ALA A 627 26.12 -9.00 10.26
N GLU A 628 25.45 -10.01 9.70
CA GLU A 628 25.78 -10.60 8.40
C GLU A 628 25.56 -9.59 7.26
N SER A 629 24.40 -8.92 7.21
CA SER A 629 24.11 -7.90 6.21
C SER A 629 25.14 -6.77 6.27
N LEU A 630 25.48 -6.26 7.45
CA LEU A 630 26.46 -5.18 7.58
C LEU A 630 27.88 -5.61 7.18
N GLN A 631 28.26 -6.86 7.48
CA GLN A 631 29.51 -7.44 7.00
C GLN A 631 29.55 -7.47 5.46
N LEU A 632 28.49 -7.99 4.83
CA LEU A 632 28.38 -8.01 3.37
C LEU A 632 28.45 -6.60 2.76
N LEU A 633 27.75 -5.64 3.37
CA LEU A 633 27.55 -4.29 2.84
C LEU A 633 28.80 -3.41 2.92
N VAL A 634 29.68 -3.62 3.90
CA VAL A 634 30.80 -2.70 4.17
C VAL A 634 32.17 -3.38 4.09
N LEU A 635 32.26 -4.67 4.42
CA LEU A 635 33.55 -5.36 4.62
C LEU A 635 33.89 -6.37 3.54
N GLU A 636 32.90 -7.01 2.91
CA GLU A 636 33.14 -8.10 1.97
C GLU A 636 33.23 -7.64 0.51
N LYS A 637 34.01 -8.41 -0.25
CA LYS A 637 33.94 -8.41 -1.70
C LYS A 637 32.69 -9.20 -2.11
N ASN A 638 31.77 -8.55 -2.80
CA ASN A 638 30.62 -9.19 -3.39
C ASN A 638 30.45 -8.78 -4.86
N SER A 639 29.74 -9.59 -5.63
CA SER A 639 29.34 -9.29 -7.01
C SER A 639 28.09 -8.41 -7.07
N TYR A 640 27.60 -7.94 -5.93
CA TYR A 640 26.36 -7.19 -5.82
C TYR A 640 26.64 -5.70 -6.02
N VAL A 641 25.58 -4.96 -6.33
CA VAL A 641 25.60 -3.50 -6.39
C VAL A 641 25.26 -2.99 -5.03
N THR A 642 26.21 -2.28 -4.45
CA THR A 642 26.04 -1.64 -3.15
C THR A 642 25.82 -0.15 -3.28
N TRP A 643 24.83 0.38 -2.56
CA TRP A 643 24.62 1.82 -2.45
C TRP A 643 24.06 2.21 -1.09
N MET A 644 24.24 3.49 -0.76
CA MET A 644 23.71 4.12 0.44
C MET A 644 22.65 5.14 0.07
N GLU A 645 21.61 5.23 0.89
CA GLU A 645 20.56 6.25 0.78
C GLU A 645 20.42 6.99 2.11
N THR A 646 20.28 8.32 2.09
CA THR A 646 20.01 9.11 3.31
C THR A 646 19.14 10.32 3.00
N GLU A 647 18.27 10.71 3.92
CA GLU A 647 17.49 11.94 3.77
C GLU A 647 18.35 13.17 4.09
N THR A 648 18.29 14.15 3.21
CA THR A 648 18.98 15.45 3.34
C THR A 648 18.59 16.22 4.60
N LYS A 649 17.31 16.17 4.99
CA LYS A 649 16.74 16.80 6.20
C LYS A 649 16.38 15.80 7.30
N GLY A 650 16.57 14.50 7.06
CA GLY A 650 16.26 13.46 8.03
C GLY A 650 17.31 13.34 9.13
N THR A 651 16.98 12.55 10.15
CA THR A 651 17.90 12.21 11.24
C THR A 651 19.00 11.27 10.75
N ILE A 652 20.03 11.03 11.57
CA ILE A 652 21.08 10.04 11.27
C ILE A 652 20.51 8.65 10.96
N HIS A 653 19.37 8.29 11.57
CA HIS A 653 18.71 6.99 11.42
C HIS A 653 17.97 6.81 10.09
N SER A 654 17.83 7.87 9.28
CA SER A 654 17.27 7.81 7.92
C SER A 654 18.21 7.14 6.90
N THR A 655 19.46 6.85 7.30
CA THR A 655 20.44 6.25 6.41
C THR A 655 20.23 4.74 6.30
N VAL A 656 20.19 4.25 5.06
CA VAL A 656 19.99 2.83 4.71
C VAL A 656 21.07 2.40 3.72
N LEU A 657 21.57 1.19 3.92
CA LEU A 657 22.54 0.53 3.04
C LEU A 657 21.83 -0.60 2.29
N TYR A 658 22.16 -0.78 1.01
CA TYR A 658 21.56 -1.79 0.15
C TYR A 658 22.64 -2.56 -0.62
N ALA A 659 22.38 -3.85 -0.87
CA ALA A 659 23.11 -4.69 -1.81
C ALA A 659 22.12 -5.47 -2.67
N GLN A 660 22.24 -5.43 -4.00
CA GLN A 660 21.40 -6.23 -4.89
C GLN A 660 22.22 -6.91 -5.99
N PRO A 661 21.88 -8.15 -6.39
CA PRO A 661 22.51 -8.79 -7.53
C PRO A 661 22.21 -8.01 -8.82
N VAL A 662 23.22 -7.82 -9.68
CA VAL A 662 23.06 -7.13 -10.98
C VAL A 662 22.24 -7.95 -11.96
N HIS A 663 22.47 -9.26 -11.96
CA HIS A 663 21.89 -10.22 -12.88
C HIS A 663 21.47 -11.47 -12.14
N ILE A 664 20.23 -11.88 -12.36
CA ILE A 664 19.62 -13.05 -11.74
C ILE A 664 18.99 -13.99 -12.76
N GLY A 665 18.92 -13.61 -14.04
CA GLY A 665 18.23 -14.38 -15.09
C GLY A 665 18.75 -15.81 -15.21
N GLU A 666 20.06 -15.98 -15.35
CA GLU A 666 20.69 -17.31 -15.44
C GLU A 666 20.46 -18.14 -14.17
N ARG A 667 20.70 -17.55 -12.99
CA ARG A 667 20.47 -18.24 -11.72
C ARG A 667 19.00 -18.67 -11.55
N PHE A 668 18.07 -17.78 -11.91
CA PHE A 668 16.64 -18.06 -11.90
C PHE A 668 16.29 -19.20 -12.87
N ALA A 669 16.85 -19.17 -14.06
CA ALA A 669 16.65 -20.20 -15.06
C ALA A 669 17.18 -21.57 -14.59
N ASP A 670 18.44 -21.62 -14.15
CA ASP A 670 19.13 -22.87 -13.78
C ASP A 670 18.57 -23.49 -12.50
N GLU A 671 18.39 -22.68 -11.45
CA GLU A 671 18.05 -23.19 -10.12
C GLU A 671 16.53 -23.28 -9.89
N PHE A 672 15.71 -22.39 -10.49
CA PHE A 672 14.25 -22.38 -10.25
C PHE A 672 13.44 -22.98 -11.40
N LEU A 673 13.72 -22.59 -12.65
CA LEU A 673 12.89 -23.02 -13.78
C LEU A 673 13.14 -24.48 -14.19
N THR A 674 14.35 -25.00 -14.01
CA THR A 674 14.69 -26.41 -14.31
C THR A 674 13.81 -27.42 -13.56
N GLU A 675 13.36 -27.08 -12.35
CA GLU A 675 12.48 -27.92 -11.52
C GLU A 675 10.99 -27.84 -11.94
N LYS A 676 10.64 -27.08 -12.98
CA LYS A 676 9.25 -26.84 -13.42
C LYS A 676 8.98 -27.46 -14.78
N LYS A 677 7.80 -28.09 -14.91
CA LYS A 677 7.33 -28.69 -16.17
C LYS A 677 6.71 -27.66 -17.10
N SER A 678 5.94 -26.71 -16.58
CA SER A 678 5.30 -25.67 -17.41
C SER A 678 5.41 -24.32 -16.74
N VAL A 679 5.92 -23.34 -17.48
CA VAL A 679 6.03 -21.96 -17.01
C VAL A 679 5.48 -21.03 -18.08
N ILE A 680 4.41 -20.31 -17.72
CA ILE A 680 3.78 -19.33 -18.59
C ILE A 680 4.08 -17.94 -18.04
N PHE A 681 4.68 -17.09 -18.86
CA PHE A 681 4.94 -15.68 -18.57
C PHE A 681 3.95 -14.84 -19.37
N THR A 682 3.11 -14.06 -18.70
CA THR A 682 2.13 -13.19 -19.35
C THR A 682 2.22 -11.76 -18.84
N SER A 683 2.08 -10.79 -19.74
CA SER A 683 1.92 -9.37 -19.39
C SER A 683 1.33 -8.59 -20.56
N ALA A 684 0.90 -7.35 -20.31
CA ALA A 684 0.49 -6.44 -21.37
C ALA A 684 1.67 -5.96 -22.24
N THR A 685 2.89 -6.01 -21.70
CA THR A 685 4.08 -5.46 -22.34
C THR A 685 5.29 -6.36 -22.07
N LEU A 686 5.63 -7.24 -23.02
CA LEU A 686 6.82 -8.10 -22.99
C LEU A 686 7.74 -7.90 -24.20
N THR A 687 7.18 -7.40 -25.31
CA THR A 687 7.88 -7.25 -26.59
C THR A 687 8.41 -5.84 -26.79
N VAL A 688 9.59 -5.79 -27.40
CA VAL A 688 10.24 -4.57 -27.89
C VAL A 688 10.52 -4.79 -29.38
N ASN A 689 10.02 -3.88 -30.24
CA ASN A 689 10.05 -4.08 -31.70
C ASN A 689 9.47 -5.44 -32.14
N ASP A 690 8.37 -5.86 -31.53
CA ASP A 690 7.68 -7.13 -31.80
C ASP A 690 8.47 -8.42 -31.49
N THR A 691 9.62 -8.32 -30.82
CA THR A 691 10.39 -9.50 -30.38
C THR A 691 10.37 -9.67 -28.86
N PHE A 692 10.49 -10.92 -28.41
CA PHE A 692 10.60 -11.30 -27.00
C PHE A 692 12.05 -11.43 -26.52
N ASP A 693 13.02 -11.01 -27.34
CA ASP A 693 14.44 -11.29 -27.07
C ASP A 693 14.92 -10.61 -25.79
N TYR A 694 14.47 -9.37 -25.54
CA TYR A 694 14.81 -8.62 -24.33
C TYR A 694 14.40 -9.37 -23.05
N ILE A 695 13.15 -9.88 -22.98
CA ILE A 695 12.69 -10.60 -21.79
C ILE A 695 13.31 -12.00 -21.68
N LYS A 696 13.63 -12.65 -22.81
CA LYS A 696 14.36 -13.93 -22.81
C LYS A 696 15.76 -13.77 -22.24
N GLU A 697 16.46 -12.69 -22.59
CA GLU A 697 17.79 -12.36 -22.09
C GLU A 697 17.73 -12.03 -20.59
N GLU A 698 16.85 -11.13 -20.15
CA GLU A 698 16.72 -10.75 -18.72
C GLU A 698 16.33 -11.91 -17.80
N LEU A 699 15.55 -12.89 -18.30
CA LEU A 699 15.09 -14.05 -17.52
C LEU A 699 15.91 -15.33 -17.74
N GLY A 700 16.96 -15.30 -18.57
CA GLY A 700 17.78 -16.48 -18.85
C GLY A 700 17.05 -17.60 -19.62
N LEU A 701 16.05 -17.28 -20.44
CA LEU A 701 15.16 -18.27 -21.08
C LEU A 701 15.69 -18.86 -22.39
N HIS A 702 16.92 -18.54 -22.79
CA HIS A 702 17.46 -18.97 -24.08
C HIS A 702 17.53 -20.49 -24.22
N ASP A 703 17.89 -21.20 -23.16
CA ASP A 703 18.02 -22.66 -23.15
C ASP A 703 16.68 -23.41 -23.07
N PHE A 704 15.61 -22.72 -22.68
CA PHE A 704 14.27 -23.29 -22.53
C PHE A 704 13.42 -23.20 -23.80
N ALA A 705 13.87 -22.43 -24.81
CA ALA A 705 13.19 -22.21 -26.08
C ALA A 705 11.66 -22.00 -25.94
N PRO A 706 11.20 -21.02 -25.11
CA PRO A 706 9.77 -20.84 -24.85
C PRO A 706 9.02 -20.48 -26.13
N ASN A 707 7.80 -21.02 -26.26
CA ASN A 707 6.90 -20.57 -27.32
C ASN A 707 6.53 -19.10 -27.11
N THR A 708 6.33 -18.35 -28.18
CA THR A 708 6.01 -16.93 -28.10
C THR A 708 4.67 -16.65 -28.76
N LEU A 709 3.78 -15.98 -28.05
CA LEU A 709 2.48 -15.56 -28.57
C LEU A 709 2.27 -14.06 -28.29
N LYS A 710 2.09 -13.27 -29.34
CA LYS A 710 1.62 -11.90 -29.22
C LYS A 710 0.15 -11.85 -29.60
N VAL A 711 -0.67 -11.37 -28.68
CA VAL A 711 -2.12 -11.23 -28.86
C VAL A 711 -2.45 -9.73 -28.91
N PRO A 712 -3.01 -9.24 -30.04
CA PRO A 712 -3.34 -7.82 -30.18
C PRO A 712 -4.47 -7.43 -29.22
N SER A 713 -4.47 -6.15 -28.81
CA SER A 713 -5.60 -5.57 -28.10
C SER A 713 -6.85 -5.56 -29.00
N PRO A 714 -8.06 -5.78 -28.46
CA PRO A 714 -9.30 -5.73 -29.23
C PRO A 714 -9.72 -4.31 -29.63
N PHE A 715 -9.11 -3.27 -29.07
CA PHE A 715 -9.55 -1.88 -29.22
C PHE A 715 -9.12 -1.23 -30.54
N ARG A 716 -9.93 -0.27 -31.00
CA ARG A 716 -9.70 0.49 -32.22
C ARG A 716 -8.96 1.78 -31.91
N TYR A 717 -7.67 1.64 -31.62
CA TYR A 717 -6.79 2.76 -31.28
C TYR A 717 -6.71 3.83 -32.38
N ASP A 718 -6.94 3.46 -33.63
CA ASP A 718 -7.01 4.36 -34.78
C ASP A 718 -8.14 5.39 -34.67
N GLU A 719 -9.24 5.04 -33.99
CA GLU A 719 -10.42 5.90 -33.83
C GLU A 719 -10.53 6.47 -32.40
N GLN A 720 -10.16 5.68 -31.39
CA GLN A 720 -10.35 6.02 -29.98
C GLN A 720 -9.25 6.92 -29.42
N MET A 721 -8.12 7.03 -30.09
CA MET A 721 -6.93 7.64 -29.51
C MET A 721 -6.18 8.53 -30.47
N LYS A 722 -5.72 9.68 -29.99
CA LYS A 722 -4.82 10.58 -30.73
C LYS A 722 -3.46 10.65 -30.02
N LEU A 723 -2.37 10.60 -30.79
CA LEU A 723 -1.02 10.86 -30.31
C LEU A 723 -0.53 12.19 -30.87
N MET A 724 -0.19 13.12 -29.99
CA MET A 724 0.26 14.46 -30.36
C MET A 724 1.69 14.70 -29.85
N VAL A 725 2.55 15.27 -30.70
CA VAL A 725 3.94 15.63 -30.35
C VAL A 725 4.15 17.11 -30.60
N SER A 726 4.33 17.88 -29.53
CA SER A 726 4.58 19.32 -29.62
C SER A 726 6.00 19.60 -30.11
N THR A 727 6.10 20.45 -31.15
CA THR A 727 7.37 20.88 -31.76
C THR A 727 7.75 22.31 -31.38
N ASP A 728 7.22 22.86 -30.30
CA ASP A 728 7.55 24.20 -29.80
C ASP A 728 8.13 24.20 -28.38
N VAL A 729 8.04 23.08 -27.64
CA VAL A 729 8.80 22.90 -26.37
C VAL A 729 10.31 22.91 -26.66
N PRO A 730 11.11 23.74 -25.96
CA PRO A 730 12.56 23.83 -26.21
C PRO A 730 13.29 22.55 -25.79
N PHE A 731 14.44 22.25 -26.41
CA PHE A 731 15.28 21.15 -25.92
C PHE A 731 15.90 21.52 -24.57
N ILE A 732 15.80 20.63 -23.58
CA ILE A 732 16.34 20.88 -22.23
C ILE A 732 17.84 21.22 -22.21
N LYS A 733 18.61 20.77 -23.21
CA LYS A 733 20.05 21.10 -23.33
C LYS A 733 20.31 22.49 -23.93
N GLN A 734 19.30 23.16 -24.48
CA GLN A 734 19.42 24.45 -25.18
C GLN A 734 18.98 25.64 -24.34
N VAL A 735 18.18 25.42 -23.30
CA VAL A 735 17.66 26.47 -22.40
C VAL A 735 18.00 26.15 -20.95
N SER A 736 17.87 27.12 -20.06
CA SER A 736 17.94 26.85 -18.61
C SER A 736 16.81 25.90 -18.20
N ASN A 737 17.02 25.13 -17.12
CA ASN A 737 15.98 24.26 -16.55
C ASN A 737 14.73 25.06 -16.20
N GLU A 738 14.88 26.24 -15.61
CA GLU A 738 13.78 27.17 -15.28
C GLU A 738 12.92 27.48 -16.52
N ARG A 739 13.56 27.93 -17.61
CA ARG A 739 12.85 28.27 -18.86
C ARG A 739 12.21 27.07 -19.54
N TYR A 740 12.82 25.89 -19.42
CA TYR A 740 12.22 24.63 -19.89
C TYR A 740 10.95 24.31 -19.09
N ILE A 741 11.00 24.44 -17.76
CA ILE A 741 9.89 24.15 -16.86
C ILE A 741 8.75 25.14 -17.03
N GLU A 742 9.06 26.44 -17.20
CA GLU A 742 8.09 27.48 -17.56
C GLU A 742 7.35 27.09 -18.84
N SER A 743 8.08 26.80 -19.92
CA SER A 743 7.49 26.39 -21.19
C SER A 743 6.62 25.14 -21.06
N VAL A 744 7.09 24.10 -20.35
CA VAL A 744 6.29 22.89 -20.09
C VAL A 744 5.02 23.20 -19.29
N SER A 745 5.10 24.10 -18.30
CA SER A 745 3.97 24.49 -17.46
C SER A 745 2.91 25.25 -18.27
N GLU A 746 3.33 26.15 -19.14
CA GLU A 746 2.45 26.84 -20.09
C GLU A 746 1.75 25.85 -21.03
N HIS A 747 2.48 24.85 -21.55
CA HIS A 747 1.90 23.82 -22.42
C HIS A 747 0.85 23.00 -21.66
N ILE A 748 1.15 22.56 -20.45
CA ILE A 748 0.21 21.80 -19.61
C ILE A 748 -1.08 22.61 -19.36
N ALA A 749 -0.96 23.90 -19.03
CA ALA A 749 -2.11 24.77 -18.78
C ALA A 749 -3.03 24.88 -20.01
N LYS A 750 -2.44 25.13 -21.19
CA LYS A 750 -3.19 25.21 -22.45
C LYS A 750 -3.86 23.90 -22.85
N ILE A 751 -3.16 22.77 -22.70
CA ILE A 751 -3.74 21.44 -22.98
C ILE A 751 -4.89 21.15 -22.00
N ALA A 752 -4.75 21.51 -20.73
CA ALA A 752 -5.80 21.30 -19.73
C ALA A 752 -7.06 22.06 -20.13
N LYS A 753 -6.91 23.33 -20.50
CA LYS A 753 -8.02 24.19 -20.98
C LYS A 753 -8.73 23.62 -22.20
N ALA A 754 -8.00 23.10 -23.19
CA ALA A 754 -8.59 22.52 -24.39
C ALA A 754 -9.33 21.20 -24.10
N THR A 755 -8.74 20.33 -23.27
CA THR A 755 -9.31 19.01 -22.96
C THR A 755 -10.46 19.03 -21.95
N LYS A 756 -10.59 20.10 -21.14
CA LYS A 756 -11.68 20.35 -20.16
C LYS A 756 -11.97 19.23 -19.15
N GLY A 757 -11.09 18.24 -19.05
CA GLY A 757 -11.31 17.03 -18.24
C GLY A 757 -10.13 16.67 -17.36
N ARG A 758 -10.09 15.40 -16.96
CA ARG A 758 -9.09 14.84 -16.05
C ARG A 758 -7.79 14.54 -16.79
N MET A 759 -6.71 15.19 -16.36
CA MET A 759 -5.40 15.07 -16.98
C MET A 759 -4.38 14.42 -16.03
N LEU A 760 -3.67 13.41 -16.52
CA LEU A 760 -2.49 12.85 -15.86
C LEU A 760 -1.23 13.38 -16.54
N VAL A 761 -0.34 14.01 -15.77
CA VAL A 761 0.95 14.52 -16.27
C VAL A 761 2.08 13.71 -15.64
N LEU A 762 2.89 13.07 -16.49
CA LEU A 762 3.99 12.21 -16.08
C LEU A 762 5.34 12.89 -16.30
N PHE A 763 6.04 13.10 -15.19
CA PHE A 763 7.39 13.66 -15.13
C PHE A 763 8.42 12.54 -14.93
N THR A 764 9.65 12.79 -15.41
CA THR A 764 10.80 11.92 -15.13
C THR A 764 11.62 12.38 -13.92
N SER A 765 11.30 13.54 -13.33
CA SER A 765 12.00 14.13 -12.19
C SER A 765 11.02 14.76 -11.20
N TYR A 766 11.25 14.53 -9.90
CA TYR A 766 10.49 15.18 -8.81
C TYR A 766 10.77 16.69 -8.72
N GLU A 767 11.97 17.14 -9.07
CA GLU A 767 12.35 18.55 -9.06
C GLU A 767 11.54 19.32 -10.09
N MET A 768 11.54 18.83 -11.34
CA MET A 768 10.73 19.35 -12.44
C MET A 768 9.24 19.38 -12.09
N LEU A 769 8.74 18.33 -11.45
CA LEU A 769 7.35 18.24 -11.01
C LEU A 769 7.00 19.30 -9.96
N LYS A 770 7.87 19.51 -8.95
CA LYS A 770 7.65 20.51 -7.89
C LYS A 770 7.61 21.93 -8.44
N GLU A 771 8.53 22.26 -9.32
CA GLU A 771 8.59 23.59 -9.95
C GLU A 771 7.41 23.80 -10.90
N ALA A 772 7.10 22.80 -11.74
CA ALA A 772 5.91 22.86 -12.60
C ALA A 772 4.62 23.02 -11.76
N TYR A 773 4.50 22.31 -10.63
CA TYR A 773 3.37 22.48 -9.72
C TYR A 773 3.27 23.91 -9.18
N ALA A 774 4.39 24.52 -8.79
CA ALA A 774 4.41 25.91 -8.32
C ALA A 774 3.95 26.88 -9.41
N ASN A 775 4.41 26.69 -10.65
CA ASN A 775 4.03 27.50 -11.80
C ASN A 775 2.54 27.33 -12.15
N LEU A 776 2.05 26.09 -12.21
CA LEU A 776 0.65 25.78 -12.50
C LEU A 776 -0.30 26.31 -11.42
N LYS A 777 0.11 26.27 -10.15
CA LYS A 777 -0.70 26.79 -9.03
C LYS A 777 -0.90 28.30 -9.11
N ASN A 778 0.05 29.04 -9.68
CA ASN A 778 -0.01 30.48 -9.84
C ASN A 778 -0.54 30.91 -11.22
N ASN A 779 -1.07 29.97 -12.02
CA ASN A 779 -1.54 30.27 -13.37
C ASN A 779 -3.05 30.53 -13.37
N ASP A 780 -3.43 31.76 -13.72
CA ASP A 780 -4.83 32.21 -13.79
C ASP A 780 -5.68 31.37 -14.80
N GLU A 781 -5.06 30.77 -15.82
CA GLU A 781 -5.77 29.94 -16.80
C GLU A 781 -6.31 28.62 -16.22
N LEU A 782 -5.85 28.23 -15.03
CA LEU A 782 -6.26 27.01 -14.33
C LEU A 782 -7.27 27.28 -13.20
N GLU A 783 -7.86 28.47 -13.17
CA GLU A 783 -8.95 28.79 -12.24
C GLU A 783 -10.11 27.78 -12.41
N GLY A 784 -10.39 27.01 -11.36
CA GLY A 784 -11.36 25.91 -11.36
C GLY A 784 -10.80 24.50 -11.65
N TYR A 785 -9.48 24.31 -11.73
CA TYR A 785 -8.86 22.98 -11.74
C TYR A 785 -8.30 22.58 -10.36
N LEU A 786 -8.58 21.34 -9.94
CA LEU A 786 -7.92 20.76 -8.78
C LEU A 786 -6.52 20.22 -9.16
N LEU A 787 -5.47 20.91 -8.69
CA LEU A 787 -4.09 20.44 -8.83
C LEU A 787 -3.72 19.43 -7.74
N LEU A 788 -3.32 18.23 -8.15
CA LEU A 788 -2.89 17.13 -7.28
C LEU A 788 -1.44 16.77 -7.59
N THR A 789 -0.65 16.55 -6.53
CA THR A 789 0.76 16.20 -6.65
C THR A 789 1.18 15.19 -5.60
N GLN A 790 2.08 14.28 -5.99
CA GLN A 790 2.73 13.33 -5.11
C GLN A 790 3.73 13.97 -4.14
N SER A 791 4.27 15.16 -4.44
CA SER A 791 5.50 15.67 -3.80
C SER A 791 5.31 16.60 -2.60
N VAL A 792 4.10 17.11 -2.36
CA VAL A 792 3.88 18.24 -1.42
C VAL A 792 3.37 17.77 -0.06
N ASN A 793 2.77 16.58 0.03
CA ASN A 793 2.39 15.94 1.27
C ASN A 793 2.53 14.44 1.04
N ASN A 794 3.23 13.72 1.93
CA ASN A 794 3.47 12.26 1.87
C ASN A 794 2.15 11.45 1.98
N ARG A 795 1.22 11.69 1.06
CA ARG A 795 -0.13 11.14 1.01
C ARG A 795 -0.07 9.84 0.21
N SER A 796 -0.81 8.84 0.68
CA SER A 796 -0.97 7.57 -0.03
C SER A 796 -1.43 7.78 -1.48
N ARG A 797 -0.81 7.07 -2.44
CA ARG A 797 -1.12 7.13 -3.88
C ARG A 797 -2.61 6.89 -4.14
N SER A 798 -3.21 5.95 -3.42
CA SER A 798 -4.64 5.61 -3.52
C SER A 798 -5.54 6.80 -3.20
N ARG A 799 -5.16 7.65 -2.23
CA ARG A 799 -5.91 8.87 -1.89
C ARG A 799 -5.81 9.94 -2.99
N LEU A 800 -4.65 10.05 -3.65
CA LEU A 800 -4.48 10.99 -4.77
C LEU A 800 -5.34 10.58 -5.97
N ILE A 801 -5.33 9.30 -6.33
CA ILE A 801 -6.14 8.75 -7.43
C ILE A 801 -7.62 8.95 -7.14
N ARG A 802 -8.06 8.70 -5.91
CA ARG A 802 -9.45 8.89 -5.55
C ARG A 802 -9.89 10.36 -5.64
N LYS A 803 -9.09 11.30 -5.13
CA LYS A 803 -9.37 12.74 -5.31
C LYS A 803 -9.37 13.14 -6.78
N PHE A 804 -8.48 12.57 -7.58
CA PHE A 804 -8.46 12.80 -9.02
C PHE A 804 -9.76 12.34 -9.69
N GLN A 805 -10.36 11.24 -9.22
CA GLN A 805 -11.64 10.71 -9.71
C GLN A 805 -12.88 11.45 -9.19
N GLU A 806 -12.80 12.11 -8.03
CA GLU A 806 -13.92 12.84 -7.42
C GLU A 806 -14.24 14.17 -8.13
N PHE A 807 -13.27 14.75 -8.85
CA PHE A 807 -13.39 16.06 -9.50
C PHE A 807 -13.32 15.93 -11.01
N ASP A 808 -14.22 16.60 -11.74
CA ASP A 808 -14.29 16.53 -13.21
C ASP A 808 -13.16 17.32 -13.89
N LYS A 809 -12.71 18.40 -13.26
CA LYS A 809 -11.54 19.19 -13.67
C LYS A 809 -10.40 19.00 -12.67
N SER A 810 -9.55 18.04 -12.93
CA SER A 810 -8.40 17.76 -12.08
C SER A 810 -7.15 17.45 -12.89
N ILE A 811 -6.00 17.89 -12.38
CA ILE A 811 -4.69 17.60 -12.96
C ILE A 811 -3.87 16.87 -11.91
N LEU A 812 -3.48 15.64 -12.23
CA LEU A 812 -2.63 14.82 -11.38
C LEU A 812 -1.20 14.81 -11.92
N LEU A 813 -0.27 15.37 -11.15
CA LEU A 813 1.15 15.38 -11.46
C LEU A 813 1.84 14.22 -10.75
N GLY A 814 2.45 13.31 -11.53
CA GLY A 814 3.11 12.10 -11.02
C GLY A 814 4.50 11.87 -11.62
N THR A 815 5.34 11.11 -10.92
CA THR A 815 6.66 10.65 -11.42
C THR A 815 6.62 9.16 -11.82
N SER A 816 7.76 8.47 -11.85
CA SER A 816 7.91 7.04 -12.17
C SER A 816 6.87 6.14 -11.51
N SER A 817 6.51 6.41 -10.25
CA SER A 817 5.54 5.59 -9.52
C SER A 817 4.09 5.68 -10.03
N PHE A 818 3.79 6.63 -10.92
CA PHE A 818 2.51 6.74 -11.61
C PHE A 818 2.52 6.10 -13.01
N TRP A 819 3.67 5.62 -13.51
CA TRP A 819 3.77 4.91 -14.80
C TRP A 819 3.25 3.46 -14.73
N GLU A 820 3.35 2.82 -13.57
CA GLU A 820 2.98 1.41 -13.33
C GLU A 820 2.01 1.28 -12.14
N GLY A 821 1.20 0.21 -12.08
CA GLY A 821 0.42 -0.17 -10.89
C GLY A 821 -0.74 0.73 -10.45
N ILE A 822 -1.34 1.52 -11.35
CA ILE A 822 -2.50 2.38 -11.03
C ILE A 822 -3.65 2.08 -11.98
N ASP A 823 -4.82 1.84 -11.39
CA ASP A 823 -6.05 1.53 -12.09
C ASP A 823 -6.96 2.78 -12.17
N ILE A 824 -6.95 3.48 -13.30
CA ILE A 824 -7.86 4.61 -13.56
C ILE A 824 -8.91 4.13 -14.58
N PRO A 825 -10.20 4.01 -14.21
CA PRO A 825 -11.27 3.63 -15.14
C PRO A 825 -11.40 4.62 -16.31
N GLY A 826 -11.87 4.15 -17.47
CA GLY A 826 -11.87 4.89 -18.74
C GLY A 826 -12.43 6.31 -18.69
N ASP A 827 -13.60 6.52 -18.09
CA ASP A 827 -14.22 7.85 -17.96
C ASP A 827 -13.41 8.82 -17.07
N ALA A 828 -12.44 8.32 -16.32
CA ALA A 828 -11.68 9.10 -15.34
C ALA A 828 -10.32 9.62 -15.85
N LEU A 829 -9.90 9.30 -17.08
CA LEU A 829 -8.68 9.85 -17.67
C LEU A 829 -8.88 10.16 -19.15
N SER A 830 -9.03 11.44 -19.50
CA SER A 830 -9.21 11.88 -20.88
C SER A 830 -7.90 12.28 -21.57
N CYS A 831 -6.90 12.71 -20.80
CA CYS A 831 -5.63 13.17 -21.35
C CYS A 831 -4.43 12.68 -20.55
N LEU A 832 -3.44 12.11 -21.25
CA LEU A 832 -2.13 11.76 -20.70
C LEU A 832 -1.08 12.68 -21.30
N VAL A 833 -0.38 13.43 -20.46
CA VAL A 833 0.76 14.26 -20.87
C VAL A 833 2.05 13.58 -20.42
N ILE A 834 2.92 13.25 -21.37
CA ILE A 834 4.26 12.73 -21.14
C ILE A 834 5.25 13.87 -21.37
N VAL A 835 5.79 14.41 -20.27
CA VAL A 835 6.69 15.56 -20.34
C VAL A 835 8.00 15.17 -21.03
N ARG A 836 8.50 13.97 -20.73
CA ARG A 836 9.74 13.41 -21.30
C ARG A 836 9.62 11.92 -21.50
N LEU A 837 10.32 11.39 -22.51
CA LEU A 837 10.43 9.95 -22.70
C LEU A 837 10.96 9.26 -21.41
N PRO A 838 10.35 8.13 -20.98
CA PRO A 838 10.53 7.56 -19.64
C PRO A 838 11.82 6.75 -19.47
N PHE A 839 12.96 7.34 -19.86
CA PHE A 839 14.27 6.76 -19.62
C PHE A 839 14.58 6.74 -18.13
N THR A 840 15.05 5.59 -17.63
CA THR A 840 15.58 5.50 -16.27
C THR A 840 16.81 6.40 -16.13
N PRO A 841 16.96 7.17 -15.04
CA PRO A 841 18.16 7.96 -14.83
C PRO A 841 19.41 7.07 -14.80
N PRO A 842 20.47 7.39 -15.56
CA PRO A 842 21.66 6.53 -15.68
C PRO A 842 22.45 6.42 -14.37
N HIS A 843 22.30 7.39 -13.46
CA HIS A 843 22.95 7.41 -12.15
C HIS A 843 22.20 6.58 -11.09
N GLN A 844 21.08 5.93 -11.44
CA GLN A 844 20.49 4.97 -10.52
C GLN A 844 21.43 3.77 -10.34
N PRO A 845 21.67 3.30 -9.10
CA PRO A 845 22.70 2.30 -8.83
C PRO A 845 22.60 1.04 -9.71
N MET A 846 21.40 0.48 -9.84
CA MET A 846 21.15 -0.71 -10.67
C MET A 846 21.35 -0.44 -12.17
N MET A 847 20.96 0.73 -12.66
CA MET A 847 21.14 1.08 -14.08
C MET A 847 22.61 1.26 -14.44
N GLU A 848 23.35 1.94 -13.57
CA GLU A 848 24.77 2.17 -13.76
C GLU A 848 25.53 0.84 -13.76
N ALA A 849 25.20 -0.05 -12.82
CA ALA A 849 25.84 -1.35 -12.72
C ALA A 849 25.52 -2.30 -13.89
N LYS A 850 24.25 -2.39 -14.31
CA LYS A 850 23.89 -3.14 -15.53
C LYS A 850 24.58 -2.54 -16.75
N GLY A 851 24.70 -1.22 -16.81
CA GLY A 851 25.42 -0.52 -17.87
C GLY A 851 26.92 -0.84 -17.92
N GLU A 852 27.60 -0.86 -16.78
CA GLU A 852 29.00 -1.28 -16.69
C GLU A 852 29.19 -2.74 -17.11
N TRP A 853 28.30 -3.64 -16.68
CA TRP A 853 28.33 -5.05 -17.04
C TRP A 853 28.18 -5.25 -18.56
N LEU A 854 27.19 -4.62 -19.19
CA LEU A 854 27.01 -4.66 -20.65
C LEU A 854 28.20 -4.08 -21.40
N LYS A 855 28.74 -2.95 -20.91
CA LYS A 855 29.91 -2.31 -21.51
C LYS A 855 31.14 -3.21 -21.45
N ASN A 856 31.32 -3.99 -20.39
CA ASN A 856 32.41 -4.97 -20.26
C ASN A 856 32.27 -6.14 -21.25
N GLN A 857 31.06 -6.43 -21.73
CA GLN A 857 30.81 -7.40 -22.80
C GLN A 857 30.93 -6.81 -24.21
N GLY A 858 31.21 -5.50 -24.33
CA GLY A 858 31.28 -4.80 -25.60
C GLY A 858 29.90 -4.44 -26.18
N GLU A 859 28.85 -4.51 -25.38
CA GLU A 859 27.47 -4.22 -25.79
C GLU A 859 27.11 -2.73 -25.62
N ASP A 860 26.18 -2.24 -26.44
CA ASP A 860 25.67 -0.87 -26.34
C ASP A 860 24.58 -0.76 -25.27
N VAL A 861 24.92 -0.16 -24.12
CA VAL A 861 24.03 0.02 -22.97
C VAL A 861 22.72 0.71 -23.34
N PHE A 862 22.77 1.69 -24.25
CA PHE A 862 21.57 2.42 -24.64
C PHE A 862 20.59 1.52 -25.41
N ALA A 863 21.08 0.79 -26.42
CA ALA A 863 20.27 -0.08 -27.26
C ALA A 863 19.80 -1.35 -26.55
N LYS A 864 20.63 -1.92 -25.66
CA LYS A 864 20.36 -3.19 -24.97
C LYS A 864 19.56 -3.03 -23.67
N LEU A 865 19.69 -1.91 -22.96
CA LEU A 865 19.08 -1.72 -21.63
C LEU A 865 18.15 -0.50 -21.58
N ALA A 866 18.70 0.71 -21.79
CA ALA A 866 17.96 1.94 -21.51
C ALA A 866 16.74 2.13 -22.43
N LEU A 867 16.88 1.78 -23.71
CA LEU A 867 15.83 1.93 -24.71
C LEU A 867 14.71 0.88 -24.56
N PRO A 868 14.98 -0.44 -24.45
CA PRO A 868 13.95 -1.44 -24.19
C PRO A 868 13.09 -1.13 -22.97
N GLN A 869 13.71 -0.79 -21.83
CA GLN A 869 12.96 -0.45 -20.61
C GLN A 869 12.09 0.80 -20.78
N ALA A 870 12.61 1.84 -21.45
CA ALA A 870 11.83 3.04 -21.72
C ALA A 870 10.64 2.74 -22.65
N ILE A 871 10.80 1.86 -23.62
CA ILE A 871 9.72 1.41 -24.52
C ILE A 871 8.64 0.65 -23.74
N LEU A 872 9.02 -0.31 -22.88
CA LEU A 872 8.06 -1.06 -22.07
C LEU A 872 7.25 -0.12 -21.16
N ARG A 873 7.91 0.80 -20.44
CA ARG A 873 7.23 1.82 -19.62
C ARG A 873 6.33 2.74 -20.44
N PHE A 874 6.76 3.12 -21.64
CA PHE A 874 5.96 3.93 -22.54
C PHE A 874 4.68 3.20 -22.98
N LYS A 875 4.77 1.92 -23.37
CA LYS A 875 3.61 1.07 -23.69
C LYS A 875 2.65 0.95 -22.51
N GLN A 876 3.16 0.81 -21.29
CA GLN A 876 2.34 0.73 -20.07
C GLN A 876 1.61 2.03 -19.77
N GLY A 877 2.27 3.17 -19.90
CA GLY A 877 1.64 4.48 -19.79
C GLY A 877 0.50 4.63 -20.80
N PHE A 878 0.74 4.20 -22.04
CA PHE A 878 -0.19 4.27 -23.15
C PHE A 878 -1.44 3.40 -22.93
N GLY A 879 -1.29 2.17 -22.42
CA GLY A 879 -2.38 1.22 -22.18
C GLY A 879 -3.38 1.61 -21.09
N ARG A 880 -3.19 2.76 -20.43
CA ARG A 880 -4.07 3.26 -19.35
C ARG A 880 -5.28 4.03 -19.83
N LEU A 881 -5.19 4.66 -21.00
CA LEU A 881 -6.23 5.54 -21.53
C LEU A 881 -7.44 4.76 -22.06
N ILE A 882 -7.20 3.66 -22.76
CA ILE A 882 -8.25 2.88 -23.43
C ILE A 882 -8.41 1.53 -22.72
N ARG A 883 -9.59 1.30 -22.15
CA ARG A 883 -9.99 0.08 -21.42
C ARG A 883 -11.31 -0.49 -21.89
N THR A 884 -12.13 0.30 -22.56
CA THR A 884 -13.39 -0.11 -23.17
C THR A 884 -13.46 0.37 -24.63
N ASN A 885 -14.43 -0.15 -25.38
CA ASN A 885 -14.67 0.25 -26.77
C ASN A 885 -15.27 1.67 -26.90
N THR A 886 -15.74 2.26 -25.79
CA THR A 886 -16.32 3.61 -25.76
C THR A 886 -15.33 4.65 -25.25
N ASP A 887 -14.21 4.24 -24.66
CA ASP A 887 -13.22 5.18 -24.15
C ASP A 887 -12.59 5.94 -25.32
N THR A 888 -12.37 7.23 -25.12
CA THR A 888 -11.58 8.07 -26.04
C THR A 888 -10.55 8.85 -25.24
N GLY A 889 -9.35 9.04 -25.78
CA GLY A 889 -8.33 9.81 -25.06
C GLY A 889 -7.19 10.32 -25.92
N THR A 890 -6.48 11.31 -25.40
CA THR A 890 -5.35 11.92 -26.11
C THR A 890 -4.07 11.77 -25.31
N VAL A 891 -2.99 11.32 -25.98
CA VAL A 891 -1.63 11.38 -25.44
C VAL A 891 -0.91 12.56 -26.05
N VAL A 892 -0.40 13.45 -25.20
CA VAL A 892 0.45 14.56 -25.62
C VAL A 892 1.88 14.31 -25.11
N VAL A 893 2.85 14.27 -26.02
CA VAL A 893 4.26 14.09 -25.70
C VAL A 893 4.98 15.42 -25.93
N LEU A 894 5.55 15.97 -24.86
CA LEU A 894 6.30 17.24 -24.88
C LEU A 894 7.80 17.04 -25.17
N ASP A 895 8.13 15.95 -25.85
CA ASP A 895 9.49 15.52 -26.14
C ASP A 895 9.65 15.16 -27.62
N ARG A 896 10.15 16.13 -28.39
CA ARG A 896 10.36 16.02 -29.85
C ARG A 896 11.25 14.84 -30.25
N ARG A 897 12.02 14.27 -29.31
CA ARG A 897 12.88 13.10 -29.60
C ARG A 897 12.05 11.89 -30.05
N LEU A 898 10.76 11.84 -29.75
CA LEU A 898 9.87 10.79 -30.24
C LEU A 898 9.81 10.73 -31.78
N THR A 899 9.85 11.88 -32.45
CA THR A 899 9.81 11.99 -33.93
C THR A 899 11.18 12.32 -34.52
N SER A 900 11.97 13.14 -33.83
CA SER A 900 13.23 13.67 -34.36
C SER A 900 14.43 12.72 -34.22
N SER A 901 14.37 11.72 -33.33
CA SER A 901 15.50 10.81 -33.08
C SER A 901 15.39 9.51 -33.87
N SER A 902 16.53 8.88 -34.15
CA SER A 902 16.56 7.57 -34.84
C SER A 902 15.87 6.46 -34.04
N TYR A 903 15.94 6.51 -32.71
CA TYR A 903 15.29 5.53 -31.83
C TYR A 903 13.80 5.82 -31.60
N GLY A 904 13.31 7.03 -31.88
CA GLY A 904 11.91 7.42 -31.73
C GLY A 904 10.96 6.51 -32.53
N LYS A 905 11.39 6.07 -33.71
CA LYS A 905 10.67 5.08 -34.54
C LYS A 905 10.38 3.77 -33.79
N ARG A 906 11.28 3.33 -32.90
CA ARG A 906 11.10 2.10 -32.11
C ARG A 906 10.01 2.25 -31.05
N PHE A 907 9.84 3.46 -30.48
CA PHE A 907 8.70 3.74 -29.59
C PHE A 907 7.38 3.66 -30.36
N LEU A 908 7.30 4.32 -31.52
CA LEU A 908 6.09 4.36 -32.35
C LEU A 908 5.71 2.97 -32.90
N GLN A 909 6.70 2.15 -33.28
CA GLN A 909 6.48 0.77 -33.72
C GLN A 909 6.04 -0.18 -32.60
N SER A 910 6.31 0.19 -31.34
CA SER A 910 6.02 -0.67 -30.20
C SER A 910 4.63 -0.43 -29.60
N ILE A 911 3.92 0.64 -29.99
CA ILE A 911 2.54 0.94 -29.58
C ILE A 911 1.53 0.52 -30.66
N PRO A 912 0.23 0.39 -30.32
CA PRO A 912 -0.82 0.21 -31.32
C PRO A 912 -0.83 1.34 -32.36
N ASN A 913 -1.34 1.05 -33.56
CA ASN A 913 -1.46 2.06 -34.61
C ASN A 913 -2.42 3.17 -34.17
N VAL A 914 -1.92 4.40 -34.11
CA VAL A 914 -2.68 5.60 -33.73
C VAL A 914 -2.39 6.76 -34.69
N PRO A 915 -3.36 7.66 -34.93
CA PRO A 915 -3.12 8.91 -35.63
C PRO A 915 -2.08 9.74 -34.88
N LEU A 916 -0.98 10.05 -35.56
CA LEU A 916 0.12 10.87 -35.05
C LEU A 916 0.02 12.28 -35.63
N TYR A 917 -0.10 13.28 -34.76
CA TYR A 917 -0.06 14.70 -35.10
C TYR A 917 1.22 15.33 -34.54
N GLU A 918 1.97 16.02 -35.37
CA GLU A 918 3.21 16.70 -35.00
C GLU A 918 3.14 18.15 -35.46
N GLY A 919 3.37 19.10 -34.54
CA GLY A 919 3.34 20.53 -34.84
C GLY A 919 3.47 21.41 -33.59
N PRO A 920 3.49 22.74 -33.76
CA PRO A 920 3.39 23.69 -32.64
C PRO A 920 2.12 23.45 -31.83
N LEU A 921 2.16 23.71 -30.51
CA LEU A 921 1.04 23.40 -29.62
C LEU A 921 -0.26 24.06 -30.09
N GLU A 922 -0.23 25.32 -30.50
CA GLU A 922 -1.43 26.05 -30.98
C GLU A 922 -2.15 25.33 -32.14
N GLU A 923 -1.41 24.69 -33.06
CA GLU A 923 -1.99 23.91 -34.16
C GLU A 923 -2.58 22.58 -33.65
N LEU A 924 -1.93 21.96 -32.67
CA LEU A 924 -2.40 20.73 -32.03
C LEU A 924 -3.65 20.95 -31.18
N LEU A 925 -3.80 22.12 -30.54
CA LEU A 925 -4.98 22.46 -29.74
C LEU A 925 -6.26 22.49 -30.58
N VAL A 926 -6.20 22.93 -31.84
CA VAL A 926 -7.36 22.90 -32.75
C VAL A 926 -7.87 21.47 -32.93
N GLN A 927 -6.96 20.49 -33.02
CA GLN A 927 -7.30 19.07 -33.14
C GLN A 927 -7.82 18.43 -31.84
N LEU A 928 -7.63 19.10 -30.69
CA LEU A 928 -8.21 18.73 -29.39
C LEU A 928 -9.63 19.29 -29.22
N GLU A 929 -9.92 20.44 -29.82
CA GLU A 929 -11.23 21.12 -29.73
C GLU A 929 -12.25 20.57 -30.72
N GLU A 930 -11.82 19.98 -31.84
CA GLU A 930 -12.71 19.29 -32.78
C GLU A 930 -13.22 17.97 -32.19
N PRO A 931 -14.55 17.82 -31.95
CA PRO A 931 -15.11 16.53 -31.57
C PRO A 931 -14.81 15.52 -32.68
N SER A 932 -14.41 14.31 -32.29
CA SER A 932 -14.25 13.18 -33.20
C SER A 932 -15.46 13.12 -34.13
N ASN A 933 -15.28 13.36 -35.43
CA ASN A 933 -16.38 13.34 -36.39
C ASN A 933 -17.15 12.01 -36.25
N GLU A 934 -18.46 12.15 -36.13
CA GLU A 934 -19.47 11.09 -35.95
C GLU A 934 -19.35 9.90 -36.89
#